data_AF-A0A9E3FEW3-F1
#
_entry.id   AF-A0A9E3FEW3-F1
#
_cell.length_a   1.000
_cell.length_b   1.000
_cell.length_c   1.000
_cell.angle_alpha   90.00
_cell.angle_beta   90.00
_cell.angle_gamma   90.00
#
_symmetry.space_group_name_H-M   'P 1'
#
loop_
_entity.id
_entity.type
_entity.pdbx_description
1 polymer ?
#
loop_
_entity_poly.entity_id
_entity_poly.type
_entity_poly.pdbx_seq_one_letter_code
_entity_poly.pdbx_strand_id
1 'polypeptide(L)'
;MTNGWIDIKNTDMMLIMGGNPAENHPCGFKWPVEAKLRRNAKMIVVDPRFTRTASQADLFLQIRAGSDIAFLGGLINYAIQNNRIARDYVLHYTNAAFVVKEGFKLPDDGLFSGFDAQGATYDKATWNYEAGGNVGPKEAQATGAGSSGGTTSASGGRTSSETTGGQQKAGEEPAKSFENKSPHVSSKPSTPPDKGQSAAGGQMNAQTGGGHQAAGPVGAAAQGGPNPPPQLPPNTAYDLSLQHERCVFQLLKKQYERYTPEMVERITGIPKEQFLKAAELFTSVRKDGDMKKAGTIIYAVGWTQHTFGTQIIRTAAILQLLLGNVGRAGGGVNALRGHSNIQGATDMGGVFDVFPGYLKVPAPTDTDLATYLKRTTPTPSKPDAWDSYNYWSNTPKFMVSFLKAMYGDAAKKENDFAYHFLPKIDRKYSWTEMWDYMYRGQVKGLFAFGMNGVAIGPNSRKNIEALKRADWLVVCELYAEETAEFWSAPGITKEEQRQIQTTVYRLPGAGFAEKDGTFVNSARWLQWKYVAVPPPGQAKVDQEILARIFLKVRDLYRKEGGKFPDAILNLSWSYTTPENPSLAEVAKEINGRALADLTDEKQPGVTVKAGQQLPGFAWLRDDGTTACGNWLYSGSWTEAGPQMQRRGTEDPSGLGVFPNWAWSWPANRRVLYNRASCDPAGKPFDMERRQVWWDDAQQKWVGNDVPDFKADSNPQDHMGPFIMNPEGVGRIFAPLAAFADGPLPEHYEPVESPVANPLHPQQSNNPVAKKYTSDMDKYGTPAEGFNVVCTTYRLTEHYHYWTKNNPMNVQLVPEPFVEVPAQLADEMGLRGGEKVRVTSARGQYVAKAMVTRRIKPMMIDGKKTYQIGIPIHWGYRGIKEDEGKTALDPANQLSPAAIDPNAYTPEFKGFLVKIERA
;
A
#
# COMPACT_ATOMS: atom_id res chain seq x y z
N MET A 1 0.96 7.40 4.03
CA MET A 1 0.20 8.02 5.13
C MET A 1 -1.25 8.21 4.71
N THR A 2 -2.20 8.02 5.62
CA THR A 2 -3.59 8.49 5.42
C THR A 2 -3.66 10.02 5.50
N ASN A 3 -2.87 10.59 6.42
CA ASN A 3 -2.83 12.01 6.76
C ASN A 3 -1.57 12.68 6.16
N GLY A 4 -1.29 13.92 6.57
CA GLY A 4 -0.10 14.68 6.16
C GLY A 4 0.95 14.84 7.27
N TRP A 5 2.15 15.29 6.91
CA TRP A 5 3.25 15.51 7.87
C TRP A 5 2.90 16.50 8.99
N ILE A 6 2.30 17.64 8.61
CA ILE A 6 2.01 18.74 9.52
C ILE A 6 0.87 18.37 10.48
N ASP A 7 -0.08 17.57 10.02
CA ASP A 7 -1.23 17.10 10.79
C ASP A 7 -0.84 16.27 12.03
N ILE A 8 0.36 15.69 12.05
CA ILE A 8 0.88 14.99 13.25
C ILE A 8 0.93 15.94 14.46
N LYS A 9 1.08 17.26 14.26
CA LYS A 9 1.01 18.27 15.34
C LYS A 9 -0.31 18.24 16.12
N ASN A 10 -1.38 17.74 15.49
CA ASN A 10 -2.74 17.74 16.02
C ASN A 10 -3.03 16.50 16.88
N THR A 11 -2.10 15.56 17.03
CA THR A 11 -2.32 14.30 17.78
C THR A 11 -2.27 14.50 19.29
N ASP A 12 -2.87 13.59 20.04
CA ASP A 12 -2.79 13.52 21.50
C ASP A 12 -1.98 12.29 21.97
N MET A 13 -1.73 11.32 21.07
CA MET A 13 -1.03 10.07 21.36
C MET A 13 -0.32 9.52 20.13
N MET A 14 0.96 9.17 20.25
CA MET A 14 1.78 8.61 19.19
C MET A 14 2.30 7.24 19.60
N LEU A 15 2.01 6.21 18.79
CA LEU A 15 2.79 4.97 18.78
C LEU A 15 3.75 5.04 17.58
N ILE A 16 5.04 5.16 17.87
CA ILE A 16 6.10 5.08 16.86
C ILE A 16 6.71 3.69 16.95
N MET A 17 6.40 2.84 15.98
CA MET A 17 6.74 1.43 15.99
C MET A 17 7.01 0.96 14.57
N GLY A 18 8.00 0.11 14.37
CA GLY A 18 8.47 -0.23 13.02
C GLY A 18 9.07 0.96 12.25
N GLY A 19 9.50 2.02 12.93
CA GLY A 19 10.03 3.24 12.30
C GLY A 19 10.86 4.10 13.26
N ASN A 20 11.86 4.79 12.72
CA ASN A 20 12.79 5.65 13.46
C ASN A 20 12.81 7.07 12.84
N PRO A 21 11.71 7.86 12.95
CA PRO A 21 11.53 9.10 12.21
C PRO A 21 12.49 10.23 12.59
N ALA A 22 13.04 10.25 13.81
CA ALA A 22 14.07 11.24 14.17
C ALA A 22 15.38 11.07 13.37
N GLU A 23 15.58 9.91 12.74
CA GLU A 23 16.76 9.61 11.91
C GLU A 23 16.41 9.53 10.43
N ASN A 24 15.32 8.82 10.09
CA ASN A 24 14.91 8.60 8.70
C ASN A 24 14.10 9.76 8.09
N HIS A 25 13.48 10.60 8.93
CA HIS A 25 12.54 11.65 8.53
C HIS A 25 12.68 12.93 9.38
N PRO A 26 13.89 13.42 9.71
CA PRO A 26 14.12 14.39 10.79
C PRO A 26 13.31 15.69 10.62
N CYS A 27 13.19 16.24 9.42
CA CYS A 27 12.38 17.43 9.16
C CYS A 27 10.87 17.20 9.36
N GLY A 28 10.39 15.97 9.14
CA GLY A 28 9.01 15.56 9.45
C GLY A 28 8.80 15.29 10.94
N PHE A 29 9.84 14.83 11.64
CA PHE A 29 9.83 14.56 13.09
C PHE A 29 9.64 15.83 13.95
N LYS A 30 9.81 17.02 13.36
CA LYS A 30 9.39 18.30 13.96
C LYS A 30 7.93 18.26 14.47
N TRP A 31 7.01 17.64 13.74
CA TRP A 31 5.58 17.69 14.06
C TRP A 31 5.17 16.78 15.24
N PRO A 32 5.72 15.56 15.39
CA PRO A 32 5.73 14.83 16.66
C PRO A 32 6.20 15.67 17.87
N VAL A 33 7.28 16.45 17.72
CA VAL A 33 7.78 17.31 18.81
C VAL A 33 6.84 18.47 19.11
N GLU A 34 6.28 19.13 18.09
CA GLU A 34 5.25 20.17 18.26
C GLU A 34 3.99 19.59 18.95
N ALA A 35 3.57 18.36 18.65
CA ALA A 35 2.46 17.73 19.39
C ALA A 35 2.77 17.56 20.89
N LYS A 36 3.99 17.13 21.24
CA LYS A 36 4.42 17.07 22.65
C LYS A 36 4.39 18.46 23.31
N LEU A 37 4.96 19.47 22.63
CA LEU A 37 5.12 20.82 23.19
C LEU A 37 3.82 21.65 23.24
N ARG A 38 2.87 21.42 22.31
CA ARG A 38 1.67 22.25 22.15
C ARG A 38 0.38 21.56 22.58
N ARG A 39 0.32 20.22 22.59
CA ARG A 39 -0.85 19.44 23.01
C ARG A 39 -0.60 18.52 24.20
N ASN A 40 0.62 18.51 24.77
CA ASN A 40 1.05 17.54 25.78
C ASN A 40 0.88 16.07 25.29
N ALA A 41 0.96 15.86 23.98
CA ALA A 41 0.80 14.55 23.38
C ALA A 41 1.87 13.57 23.90
N LYS A 42 1.50 12.30 24.09
CA LYS A 42 2.45 11.28 24.58
C LYS A 42 3.00 10.43 23.45
N MET A 43 4.27 10.07 23.55
CA MET A 43 5.02 9.32 22.55
C MET A 43 5.52 8.00 23.14
N ILE A 44 4.98 6.90 22.63
CA ILE A 44 5.48 5.54 22.88
C ILE A 44 6.38 5.17 21.71
N VAL A 45 7.60 4.70 21.98
CA VAL A 45 8.52 4.16 20.97
C VAL A 45 8.73 2.67 21.22
N VAL A 46 8.49 1.85 20.20
CA VAL A 46 8.69 0.39 20.24
C VAL A 46 9.62 0.00 19.10
N ASP A 47 10.87 -0.29 19.44
CA ASP A 47 11.98 -0.57 18.51
C ASP A 47 12.93 -1.59 19.20
N PRO A 48 13.57 -2.51 18.47
CA PRO A 48 14.59 -3.41 19.05
C PRO A 48 15.79 -2.71 19.70
N ARG A 49 15.92 -1.38 19.54
CA ARG A 49 17.07 -0.59 19.98
C ARG A 49 16.59 0.76 20.54
N PHE A 50 17.29 1.30 21.53
CA PHE A 50 17.10 2.69 21.95
C PHE A 50 17.70 3.62 20.88
N THR A 51 16.85 4.18 20.03
CA THR A 51 17.18 5.04 18.88
C THR A 51 17.23 6.52 19.25
N ARG A 52 17.61 7.40 18.30
CA ARG A 52 17.44 8.85 18.49
C ARG A 52 15.97 9.23 18.65
N THR A 53 15.02 8.49 18.04
CA THR A 53 13.57 8.66 18.32
C THR A 53 13.23 8.25 19.75
N ALA A 54 13.74 7.11 20.24
CA ALA A 54 13.49 6.65 21.61
C ALA A 54 13.95 7.66 22.68
N SER A 55 14.99 8.45 22.39
CA SER A 55 15.44 9.54 23.28
C SER A 55 14.39 10.63 23.57
N GLN A 56 13.35 10.73 22.72
CA GLN A 56 12.28 11.74 22.83
C GLN A 56 10.94 11.14 23.33
N ALA A 57 10.91 9.83 23.61
CA ALA A 57 9.71 9.12 24.05
C ALA A 57 9.33 9.45 25.50
N ASP A 58 8.04 9.37 25.82
CA ASP A 58 7.55 9.29 27.21
C ASP A 58 7.61 7.83 27.73
N LEU A 59 7.62 6.86 26.83
CA LEU A 59 7.80 5.44 27.11
C LEU A 59 8.54 4.75 25.96
N PHE A 60 9.66 4.10 26.25
CA PHE A 60 10.36 3.20 25.31
C PHE A 60 10.18 1.75 25.75
N LEU A 61 9.89 0.86 24.79
CA LEU A 61 9.89 -0.59 25.00
C LEU A 61 10.82 -1.23 23.97
N GLN A 62 11.78 -2.05 24.44
CA GLN A 62 12.61 -2.85 23.55
C GLN A 62 11.82 -4.09 23.13
N ILE A 63 11.63 -4.29 21.83
CA ILE A 63 10.93 -5.43 21.24
C ILE A 63 11.90 -6.39 20.54
N ARG A 64 11.60 -7.69 20.51
CA ARG A 64 12.28 -8.61 19.58
C ARG A 64 11.85 -8.31 18.14
N ALA A 65 12.80 -8.14 17.23
CA ALA A 65 12.47 -7.92 15.83
C ALA A 65 11.64 -9.09 15.24
N GLY A 66 10.51 -8.78 14.59
CA GLY A 66 9.61 -9.79 14.02
C GLY A 66 8.54 -10.32 15.00
N SER A 67 8.32 -9.64 16.14
CA SER A 67 7.24 -9.98 17.10
C SER A 67 6.11 -8.94 17.16
N ASP A 68 6.09 -8.01 16.20
CA ASP A 68 5.22 -6.84 16.17
C ASP A 68 3.71 -7.18 16.15
N ILE A 69 3.31 -8.30 15.52
CA ILE A 69 1.91 -8.75 15.51
C ILE A 69 1.45 -9.10 16.93
N ALA A 70 2.30 -9.75 17.74
CA ALA A 70 1.94 -10.13 19.10
C ALA A 70 1.69 -8.89 19.98
N PHE A 71 2.56 -7.89 19.93
CA PHE A 71 2.37 -6.64 20.67
C PHE A 71 1.10 -5.90 20.25
N LEU A 72 0.87 -5.73 18.94
CA LEU A 72 -0.31 -5.03 18.41
C LEU A 72 -1.62 -5.81 18.66
N GLY A 73 -1.57 -7.14 18.59
CA GLY A 73 -2.68 -8.03 18.93
C GLY A 73 -3.03 -7.97 20.42
N GLY A 74 -2.02 -7.88 21.29
CA GLY A 74 -2.21 -7.57 22.70
C GLY A 74 -2.88 -6.21 22.94
N LEU A 75 -2.53 -5.17 22.18
CA LEU A 75 -3.21 -3.86 22.25
C LEU A 75 -4.68 -3.96 21.83
N ILE A 76 -5.00 -4.76 20.80
CA ILE A 76 -6.38 -5.04 20.38
C ILE A 76 -7.16 -5.77 21.48
N ASN A 77 -6.59 -6.84 22.04
CA ASN A 77 -7.18 -7.59 23.15
C ASN A 77 -7.45 -6.67 24.35
N TYR A 78 -6.44 -5.92 24.81
CA TYR A 78 -6.58 -4.98 25.92
C TYR A 78 -7.66 -3.91 25.65
N ALA A 79 -7.72 -3.34 24.44
CA ALA A 79 -8.72 -2.35 24.08
C ALA A 79 -10.15 -2.91 24.13
N ILE A 80 -10.37 -4.14 23.65
CA ILE A 80 -11.67 -4.81 23.70
C ILE A 80 -12.06 -5.15 25.15
N GLN A 81 -11.19 -5.81 25.90
CA GLN A 81 -11.48 -6.27 27.28
C GLN A 81 -11.74 -5.11 28.26
N ASN A 82 -11.12 -3.94 28.04
CA ASN A 82 -11.28 -2.76 28.90
C ASN A 82 -12.33 -1.75 28.38
N ASN A 83 -13.13 -2.12 27.37
CA ASN A 83 -14.12 -1.23 26.71
C ASN A 83 -13.53 0.11 26.22
N ARG A 84 -12.30 0.08 25.70
CA ARG A 84 -11.57 1.26 25.17
C ARG A 84 -11.62 1.32 23.65
N ILE A 85 -12.82 1.15 23.09
CA ILE A 85 -13.08 1.20 21.64
C ILE A 85 -14.07 2.29 21.29
N ALA A 86 -13.97 2.83 20.07
CA ALA A 86 -14.91 3.78 19.52
C ALA A 86 -16.17 3.05 19.00
N ARG A 87 -17.04 2.56 19.90
CA ARG A 87 -18.12 1.60 19.57
C ARG A 87 -18.92 1.98 18.32
N ASP A 88 -19.40 3.22 18.22
CA ASP A 88 -20.27 3.66 17.13
C ASP A 88 -19.50 3.82 15.81
N TYR A 89 -18.24 4.27 15.88
CA TYR A 89 -17.33 4.27 14.73
C TYR A 89 -17.10 2.84 14.23
N VAL A 90 -16.86 1.89 15.13
CA VAL A 90 -16.67 0.47 14.80
C VAL A 90 -17.92 -0.11 14.16
N LEU A 91 -19.11 0.18 14.72
CA LEU A 91 -20.40 -0.31 14.23
C LEU A 91 -20.75 0.21 12.83
N HIS A 92 -20.55 1.51 12.56
CA HIS A 92 -21.03 2.16 11.33
C HIS A 92 -19.96 2.30 10.24
N TYR A 93 -18.68 2.40 10.59
CA TYR A 93 -17.59 2.67 9.63
C TYR A 93 -16.62 1.50 9.44
N THR A 94 -16.89 0.35 10.04
CA THR A 94 -16.13 -0.88 9.81
C THR A 94 -17.05 -2.05 9.50
N ASN A 95 -16.52 -3.12 8.91
CA ASN A 95 -17.29 -4.34 8.69
C ASN A 95 -17.52 -5.19 9.96
N ALA A 96 -17.33 -4.64 11.17
CA ALA A 96 -17.52 -5.33 12.45
C ALA A 96 -18.88 -6.06 12.58
N ALA A 97 -19.95 -5.45 12.05
CA ALA A 97 -21.30 -6.01 12.06
C ALA A 97 -21.54 -7.08 10.99
N PHE A 98 -20.69 -7.18 9.96
CA PHE A 98 -20.92 -8.12 8.86
C PHE A 98 -20.69 -9.56 9.31
N VAL A 99 -21.50 -10.47 8.81
CA VAL A 99 -21.41 -11.90 9.09
C VAL A 99 -20.49 -12.56 8.08
N VAL A 100 -19.50 -13.29 8.58
CA VAL A 100 -18.59 -14.11 7.77
C VAL A 100 -19.28 -15.43 7.41
N LYS A 101 -19.03 -15.86 6.18
CA LYS A 101 -19.61 -17.05 5.57
C LYS A 101 -19.35 -18.32 6.38
N GLU A 102 -20.31 -19.24 6.38
CA GLU A 102 -20.16 -20.54 7.02
C GLU A 102 -18.92 -21.32 6.54
N GLY A 103 -18.33 -22.11 7.44
CA GLY A 103 -17.12 -22.90 7.20
C GLY A 103 -15.80 -22.14 7.36
N PHE A 104 -15.82 -20.82 7.60
CA PHE A 104 -14.61 -20.09 8.00
C PHE A 104 -14.09 -20.58 9.37
N LYS A 105 -12.77 -20.74 9.50
CA LYS A 105 -12.09 -21.09 10.76
C LYS A 105 -10.90 -20.17 11.01
N LEU A 106 -10.75 -19.80 12.28
CA LEU A 106 -9.58 -19.11 12.83
C LEU A 106 -8.37 -20.07 12.95
N PRO A 107 -7.14 -19.54 13.02
CA PRO A 107 -5.91 -20.34 13.02
C PRO A 107 -5.60 -20.86 14.43
N ASP A 108 -6.51 -21.66 14.99
CA ASP A 108 -6.35 -22.24 16.33
C ASP A 108 -5.10 -23.16 16.42
N ASP A 109 -4.62 -23.69 15.28
CA ASP A 109 -3.38 -24.46 15.09
C ASP A 109 -2.30 -23.71 14.26
N GLY A 110 -2.52 -22.43 13.95
CA GLY A 110 -1.70 -21.64 13.03
C GLY A 110 -2.14 -21.68 11.56
N LEU A 111 -3.26 -22.32 11.22
CA LEU A 111 -3.78 -22.41 9.84
C LEU A 111 -5.26 -22.00 9.74
N PHE A 112 -5.58 -21.05 8.86
CA PHE A 112 -6.98 -20.70 8.56
C PHE A 112 -7.71 -21.83 7.82
N SER A 113 -9.05 -21.82 7.81
CA SER A 113 -9.82 -22.73 6.95
C SER A 113 -9.38 -22.65 5.49
N GLY A 114 -9.09 -23.79 4.87
CA GLY A 114 -8.79 -23.91 3.44
C GLY A 114 -7.30 -24.09 3.09
N PHE A 115 -6.40 -24.31 4.06
CA PHE A 115 -4.98 -24.51 3.76
C PHE A 115 -4.71 -25.79 2.94
N ASP A 116 -3.87 -25.66 1.92
CA ASP A 116 -3.21 -26.77 1.24
C ASP A 116 -1.70 -26.76 1.54
N ALA A 117 -1.26 -27.81 2.23
CA ALA A 117 0.14 -28.03 2.59
C ALA A 117 1.04 -28.48 1.43
N GLN A 118 0.49 -28.95 0.30
CA GLN A 118 1.28 -29.38 -0.86
C GLN A 118 1.66 -28.19 -1.75
N GLY A 119 0.71 -27.30 -2.05
CA GLY A 119 0.95 -26.06 -2.78
C GLY A 119 1.48 -24.91 -1.91
N ALA A 120 1.39 -25.02 -0.58
CA ALA A 120 1.61 -23.92 0.37
C ALA A 120 0.72 -22.70 0.03
N THR A 121 -0.58 -22.96 -0.09
CA THR A 121 -1.60 -21.94 -0.43
C THR A 121 -2.89 -22.14 0.37
N TYR A 122 -3.86 -21.25 0.18
CA TYR A 122 -5.20 -21.36 0.77
C TYR A 122 -6.26 -21.30 -0.33
N ASP A 123 -7.24 -22.22 -0.30
CA ASP A 123 -8.58 -21.91 -0.78
C ASP A 123 -9.22 -20.88 0.18
N LYS A 124 -9.86 -19.89 -0.40
CA LYS A 124 -10.42 -18.70 0.26
C LYS A 124 -11.92 -18.58 0.05
N ALA A 125 -12.57 -19.64 -0.44
CA ALA A 125 -14.02 -19.69 -0.68
C ALA A 125 -14.87 -19.49 0.59
N THR A 126 -14.32 -19.71 1.78
CA THR A 126 -14.93 -19.39 3.09
C THR A 126 -14.53 -18.02 3.64
N TRP A 127 -13.47 -17.39 3.11
CA TRP A 127 -12.96 -16.08 3.58
C TRP A 127 -13.81 -14.93 3.01
N ASN A 128 -15.13 -15.01 3.11
CA ASN A 128 -16.05 -14.08 2.46
C ASN A 128 -17.18 -13.71 3.44
N TYR A 129 -17.99 -12.70 3.10
CA TYR A 129 -19.22 -12.45 3.86
C TYR A 129 -20.31 -13.43 3.47
N GLU A 130 -21.24 -13.66 4.40
CA GLU A 130 -22.51 -14.34 4.16
C GLU A 130 -23.49 -13.38 3.45
N ALA A 131 -24.43 -13.92 2.67
CA ALA A 131 -25.50 -13.14 2.04
C ALA A 131 -26.79 -13.24 2.89
N GLY A 132 -27.51 -12.13 3.11
CA GLY A 132 -28.79 -12.21 3.85
C GLY A 132 -29.35 -10.97 4.56
N GLY A 133 -28.78 -9.77 4.39
CA GLY A 133 -29.31 -8.57 5.05
C GLY A 133 -29.26 -8.64 6.59
N ASN A 134 -30.24 -8.08 7.30
CA ASN A 134 -30.22 -8.06 8.76
C ASN A 134 -30.53 -9.44 9.36
N VAL A 135 -29.54 -10.05 10.01
CA VAL A 135 -29.64 -11.33 10.73
C VAL A 135 -29.44 -11.17 12.25
N GLY A 136 -29.37 -9.93 12.75
CA GLY A 136 -29.42 -9.65 14.18
C GLY A 136 -30.79 -9.96 14.81
N PRO A 137 -30.92 -9.86 16.14
CA PRO A 137 -32.20 -10.04 16.81
C PRO A 137 -33.27 -9.12 16.23
N LYS A 138 -34.40 -9.66 15.80
CA LYS A 138 -35.58 -8.83 15.50
C LYS A 138 -35.99 -8.14 16.79
N GLU A 139 -35.97 -6.80 16.80
CA GLU A 139 -36.51 -6.04 17.91
C GLU A 139 -37.95 -6.50 18.17
N ALA A 140 -38.26 -6.80 19.43
CA ALA A 140 -39.61 -7.14 19.82
C ALA A 140 -40.48 -5.90 19.56
N GLN A 141 -41.37 -5.99 18.56
CA GLN A 141 -42.35 -4.94 18.31
C GLN A 141 -43.06 -4.61 19.62
N ALA A 142 -43.03 -3.34 20.02
CA ALA A 142 -43.70 -2.88 21.22
C ALA A 142 -45.22 -3.05 21.03
N THR A 143 -45.73 -4.22 21.43
CA THR A 143 -47.15 -4.58 21.33
C THR A 143 -47.96 -3.55 22.09
N GLY A 144 -48.89 -2.88 21.40
CA GLY A 144 -49.65 -1.76 21.97
C GLY A 144 -50.40 -2.15 23.23
N ALA A 145 -49.87 -1.76 24.38
CA ALA A 145 -50.53 -1.92 25.67
C ALA A 145 -51.68 -0.93 25.79
N GLY A 146 -52.87 -1.34 25.34
CA GLY A 146 -54.09 -0.58 25.53
C GLY A 146 -54.43 -0.46 27.03
N SER A 147 -54.24 0.73 27.59
CA SER A 147 -54.57 1.01 28.99
C SER A 147 -56.08 1.25 29.16
N SER A 148 -56.75 0.29 29.78
CA SER A 148 -58.11 0.45 30.30
C SER A 148 -58.17 1.60 31.31
N GLY A 149 -59.27 2.36 31.31
CA GLY A 149 -59.40 3.58 32.11
C GLY A 149 -59.39 3.36 33.63
N GLY A 150 -58.90 4.37 34.35
CA GLY A 150 -58.92 4.45 35.82
C GLY A 150 -58.90 5.90 36.28
N THR A 151 -60.04 6.41 36.74
CA THR A 151 -60.20 7.80 37.21
C THR A 151 -59.82 7.96 38.68
N THR A 152 -58.98 8.95 39.01
CA THR A 152 -59.04 9.66 40.32
C THR A 152 -58.46 11.07 40.20
N SER A 153 -58.77 11.93 41.16
CA SER A 153 -58.65 13.40 41.07
C SER A 153 -57.71 14.02 42.12
N ALA A 154 -56.93 15.05 41.75
CA ALA A 154 -56.55 16.24 42.55
C ALA A 154 -55.43 17.05 41.86
N SER A 155 -55.20 18.36 42.05
CA SER A 155 -56.10 19.54 42.14
C SER A 155 -55.23 20.80 42.34
N GLY A 156 -55.49 21.88 41.60
CA GLY A 156 -54.78 23.18 41.68
C GLY A 156 -53.84 23.43 40.48
N GLY A 157 -53.77 24.60 39.84
CA GLY A 157 -54.31 25.94 40.16
C GLY A 157 -53.16 26.88 40.51
N ARG A 158 -52.81 27.90 39.71
CA ARG A 158 -53.67 29.01 39.24
C ARG A 158 -53.14 29.69 37.95
N THR A 159 -54.09 30.15 37.12
CA THR A 159 -54.25 31.48 36.46
C THR A 159 -53.05 32.47 36.41
N SER A 160 -52.84 33.30 35.37
CA SER A 160 -53.43 33.54 34.02
C SER A 160 -52.58 34.67 33.32
N SER A 161 -52.92 35.42 32.25
CA SER A 161 -54.09 35.57 31.33
C SER A 161 -53.68 36.43 30.10
N GLU A 162 -54.21 36.11 28.91
CA GLU A 162 -54.57 37.04 27.80
C GLU A 162 -53.44 37.83 27.06
N THR A 163 -53.60 38.36 25.83
CA THR A 163 -54.80 38.62 25.00
C THR A 163 -54.54 38.43 23.48
N THR A 164 -55.62 38.16 22.71
CA THR A 164 -55.88 38.31 21.24
C THR A 164 -54.84 38.93 20.29
N GLY A 165 -54.76 38.59 18.99
CA GLY A 165 -55.60 37.75 18.09
C GLY A 165 -55.10 37.91 16.62
N GLY A 166 -55.72 37.41 15.53
CA GLY A 166 -56.88 36.51 15.40
C GLY A 166 -57.80 36.85 14.21
N GLN A 167 -57.70 36.14 13.07
CA GLN A 167 -58.79 36.02 12.07
C GLN A 167 -58.59 34.83 11.10
N GLN A 168 -59.65 34.44 10.37
CA GLN A 168 -59.79 33.16 9.64
C GLN A 168 -60.30 33.33 8.20
N LYS A 169 -60.01 32.35 7.33
CA LYS A 169 -60.91 31.56 6.43
C LYS A 169 -60.03 30.77 5.42
N ALA A 170 -60.23 29.48 5.11
CA ALA A 170 -61.37 28.81 4.46
C ALA A 170 -61.60 29.28 3.01
N GLY A 171 -61.70 28.42 1.99
CA GLY A 171 -61.66 26.94 1.97
C GLY A 171 -61.74 26.40 0.51
N GLU A 172 -62.38 25.23 0.34
CA GLU A 172 -62.85 24.64 -0.94
C GLU A 172 -61.83 23.99 -1.92
N GLU A 173 -61.77 22.66 -1.84
CA GLU A 173 -61.77 21.76 -3.01
C GLU A 173 -63.24 21.66 -3.53
N PRO A 174 -63.56 21.27 -4.80
CA PRO A 174 -63.32 19.88 -5.24
C PRO A 174 -63.23 19.59 -6.78
N ALA A 175 -63.14 18.28 -7.07
CA ALA A 175 -63.77 17.57 -8.20
C ALA A 175 -62.94 17.21 -9.46
N LYS A 176 -63.42 16.17 -10.16
CA LYS A 176 -62.76 15.41 -11.24
C LYS A 176 -63.57 15.47 -12.54
N SER A 177 -62.91 15.05 -13.64
CA SER A 177 -63.42 14.23 -14.78
C SER A 177 -63.27 14.87 -16.18
N PHE A 178 -62.76 14.10 -17.15
CA PHE A 178 -63.55 13.46 -18.23
C PHE A 178 -62.67 12.58 -19.14
N GLU A 179 -63.28 11.68 -19.92
CA GLU A 179 -62.64 10.73 -20.84
C GLU A 179 -62.81 11.14 -22.32
N ASN A 180 -61.95 10.63 -23.24
CA ASN A 180 -62.40 9.95 -24.49
C ASN A 180 -61.25 9.34 -25.34
N LYS A 181 -61.38 8.03 -25.62
CA LYS A 181 -61.24 7.30 -26.92
C LYS A 181 -60.10 7.61 -27.92
N SER A 182 -59.23 6.60 -28.12
CA SER A 182 -59.10 5.72 -29.33
C SER A 182 -59.55 6.21 -30.72
N PRO A 183 -58.92 5.78 -31.86
CA PRO A 183 -58.55 4.37 -32.14
C PRO A 183 -57.26 4.09 -32.97
N HIS A 184 -57.06 2.80 -33.31
CA HIS A 184 -55.96 2.21 -34.11
C HIS A 184 -55.97 2.54 -35.61
N VAL A 185 -54.80 2.36 -36.27
CA VAL A 185 -54.65 1.55 -37.51
C VAL A 185 -53.35 0.71 -37.41
N SER A 186 -53.27 -0.41 -38.14
CA SER A 186 -52.22 -1.44 -38.08
C SER A 186 -51.51 -1.68 -39.43
N SER A 187 -50.27 -2.23 -39.43
CA SER A 187 -49.88 -3.32 -40.37
C SER A 187 -48.50 -3.97 -40.09
N LYS A 188 -48.44 -5.28 -40.32
CA LYS A 188 -47.27 -6.09 -40.74
C LYS A 188 -47.74 -6.97 -41.91
N PRO A 189 -46.86 -7.60 -42.72
CA PRO A 189 -46.66 -9.06 -42.50
C PRO A 189 -45.27 -9.64 -42.94
N SER A 190 -44.91 -10.80 -42.34
CA SER A 190 -44.44 -12.08 -42.97
C SER A 190 -43.18 -12.15 -43.87
N THR A 191 -42.05 -12.87 -43.61
CA THR A 191 -41.75 -14.33 -43.32
C THR A 191 -41.74 -15.30 -44.52
N PRO A 192 -40.99 -16.45 -44.53
CA PRO A 192 -39.64 -16.72 -43.99
C PRO A 192 -38.60 -17.35 -45.03
N PRO A 193 -38.06 -18.61 -44.99
CA PRO A 193 -36.60 -18.85 -45.16
C PRO A 193 -36.21 -19.97 -46.17
N ASP A 194 -34.94 -20.41 -46.22
CA ASP A 194 -34.56 -21.71 -46.80
C ASP A 194 -33.29 -22.37 -46.19
N LYS A 195 -32.93 -23.61 -46.61
CA LYS A 195 -31.90 -24.51 -46.03
C LYS A 195 -30.97 -25.19 -47.07
N GLY A 196 -29.74 -25.52 -46.65
CA GLY A 196 -28.84 -26.54 -47.23
C GLY A 196 -27.58 -26.66 -46.33
N GLN A 197 -27.00 -27.81 -45.94
CA GLN A 197 -26.64 -29.06 -46.63
C GLN A 197 -25.60 -28.89 -47.75
N SER A 198 -24.59 -29.75 -47.96
CA SER A 198 -23.81 -30.68 -47.09
C SER A 198 -22.73 -31.40 -47.95
N ALA A 199 -21.77 -32.09 -47.31
CA ALA A 199 -20.66 -32.88 -47.92
C ALA A 199 -19.56 -32.04 -48.64
N ALA A 200 -18.25 -32.35 -48.64
CA ALA A 200 -17.38 -33.49 -48.24
C ALA A 200 -16.82 -34.37 -49.39
N GLY A 201 -15.51 -34.69 -49.31
CA GLY A 201 -14.80 -35.65 -50.16
C GLY A 201 -13.63 -35.03 -50.96
N GLY A 202 -12.43 -35.61 -50.87
CA GLY A 202 -11.25 -35.19 -51.67
C GLY A 202 -9.89 -35.39 -50.98
N GLN A 203 -9.40 -36.62 -50.90
CA GLN A 203 -8.04 -36.97 -50.44
C GLN A 203 -7.19 -37.57 -51.59
N MET A 204 -5.90 -37.81 -51.31
CA MET A 204 -4.84 -38.41 -52.15
C MET A 204 -4.06 -37.40 -53.03
N ASN A 205 -2.71 -37.48 -53.15
CA ASN A 205 -1.75 -38.29 -52.39
C ASN A 205 -0.32 -37.70 -52.32
N ALA A 206 0.50 -38.34 -51.46
CA ALA A 206 1.97 -38.36 -51.39
C ALA A 206 2.75 -38.14 -52.72
N GLN A 207 4.00 -37.64 -52.78
CA GLN A 207 5.04 -37.28 -51.78
C GLN A 207 6.03 -36.27 -52.46
N THR A 208 7.14 -35.72 -51.94
CA THR A 208 8.05 -36.00 -50.77
C THR A 208 8.85 -34.72 -50.42
N GLY A 209 9.48 -34.63 -49.23
CA GLY A 209 10.52 -33.62 -48.95
C GLY A 209 10.65 -33.24 -47.46
N GLY A 210 11.76 -33.61 -46.80
CA GLY A 210 11.88 -33.57 -45.34
C GLY A 210 12.19 -32.19 -44.71
N GLY A 211 11.73 -32.01 -43.46
CA GLY A 211 12.10 -30.92 -42.56
C GLY A 211 11.77 -31.29 -41.11
N HIS A 212 12.69 -31.04 -40.17
CA HIS A 212 12.52 -31.48 -38.77
C HIS A 212 11.38 -30.74 -38.06
N GLN A 213 10.41 -31.48 -37.53
CA GLN A 213 9.40 -30.94 -36.62
C GLN A 213 9.93 -30.88 -35.18
N ALA A 214 9.58 -29.80 -34.47
CA ALA A 214 9.77 -29.72 -33.03
C ALA A 214 8.79 -30.65 -32.29
N ALA A 215 9.19 -31.17 -31.14
CA ALA A 215 8.30 -31.96 -30.29
C ALA A 215 7.11 -31.10 -29.81
N GLY A 216 5.89 -31.59 -30.04
CA GLY A 216 4.66 -30.91 -29.61
C GLY A 216 4.46 -30.94 -28.09
N PRO A 217 3.54 -30.10 -27.56
CA PRO A 217 3.24 -30.06 -26.14
C PRO A 217 2.61 -31.39 -25.69
N VAL A 218 3.13 -31.96 -24.60
CA VAL A 218 2.50 -33.11 -23.93
C VAL A 218 1.16 -32.64 -23.36
N GLY A 219 0.08 -33.35 -23.71
CA GLY A 219 -1.28 -32.92 -23.39
C GLY A 219 -1.55 -32.90 -21.87
N ALA A 220 -1.89 -31.73 -21.35
CA ALA A 220 -2.51 -31.62 -20.03
C ALA A 220 -3.91 -32.26 -20.09
N ALA A 221 -4.21 -33.16 -19.16
CA ALA A 221 -5.55 -33.71 -19.03
C ALA A 221 -6.56 -32.60 -18.68
N ALA A 222 -7.76 -32.68 -19.25
CA ALA A 222 -8.82 -31.69 -19.04
C ALA A 222 -9.37 -31.75 -17.60
N GLN A 223 -8.71 -31.05 -16.69
CA GLN A 223 -9.36 -30.59 -15.46
C GLN A 223 -10.49 -29.64 -15.83
N GLY A 224 -11.60 -29.68 -15.07
CA GLY A 224 -12.73 -28.79 -15.29
C GLY A 224 -12.29 -27.33 -15.26
N GLY A 225 -12.82 -26.51 -16.18
CA GLY A 225 -12.46 -25.10 -16.29
C GLY A 225 -12.61 -24.39 -14.94
N PRO A 226 -11.69 -23.48 -14.57
CA PRO A 226 -11.66 -22.90 -13.24
C PRO A 226 -12.99 -22.22 -12.91
N ASN A 227 -13.57 -22.58 -11.76
CA ASN A 227 -14.75 -21.92 -11.23
C ASN A 227 -14.55 -20.39 -11.23
N PRO A 228 -15.57 -19.59 -11.56
CA PRO A 228 -15.45 -18.14 -11.56
C PRO A 228 -14.96 -17.67 -10.17
N PRO A 229 -13.97 -16.76 -10.10
CA PRO A 229 -13.36 -16.38 -8.84
C PRO A 229 -14.42 -15.81 -7.88
N PRO A 230 -14.37 -16.17 -6.58
CA PRO A 230 -15.42 -15.82 -5.64
C PRO A 230 -15.59 -14.30 -5.56
N GLN A 231 -16.84 -13.85 -5.64
CA GLN A 231 -17.23 -12.45 -5.55
C GLN A 231 -17.79 -12.14 -4.16
N LEU A 232 -17.79 -10.86 -3.78
CA LEU A 232 -18.51 -10.43 -2.59
C LEU A 232 -20.03 -10.56 -2.81
N PRO A 233 -20.83 -10.90 -1.79
CA PRO A 233 -22.29 -10.91 -1.93
C PRO A 233 -22.81 -9.48 -2.18
N PRO A 234 -23.80 -9.26 -3.07
CA PRO A 234 -24.34 -7.92 -3.34
C PRO A 234 -25.07 -7.34 -2.12
N ASN A 235 -25.85 -8.17 -1.43
CA ASN A 235 -26.52 -7.87 -0.16
C ASN A 235 -25.85 -8.64 0.99
N THR A 236 -24.99 -7.95 1.74
CA THR A 236 -24.17 -8.53 2.80
C THR A 236 -24.98 -8.76 4.08
N ALA A 237 -24.88 -9.95 4.67
CA ALA A 237 -25.50 -10.25 5.96
C ALA A 237 -24.82 -9.48 7.11
N TYR A 238 -25.61 -8.96 8.05
CA TYR A 238 -25.11 -8.14 9.16
C TYR A 238 -25.95 -8.26 10.44
N ASP A 239 -25.32 -8.00 11.59
CA ASP A 239 -25.94 -7.89 12.91
C ASP A 239 -25.40 -6.65 13.63
N LEU A 240 -26.27 -5.67 13.88
CA LEU A 240 -25.90 -4.42 14.56
C LEU A 240 -25.73 -4.58 16.08
N SER A 241 -26.20 -5.67 16.67
CA SER A 241 -25.97 -5.96 18.10
C SER A 241 -24.53 -6.41 18.39
N LEU A 242 -23.81 -6.83 17.34
CA LEU A 242 -22.47 -7.45 17.39
C LEU A 242 -22.43 -8.74 18.23
N GLN A 243 -23.54 -9.48 18.34
CA GLN A 243 -23.65 -10.71 19.11
C GLN A 243 -23.63 -11.99 18.27
N HIS A 244 -23.99 -11.92 16.98
CA HIS A 244 -23.97 -13.07 16.08
C HIS A 244 -22.56 -13.69 16.02
N GLU A 245 -22.42 -14.99 16.31
CA GLU A 245 -21.12 -15.66 16.52
C GLU A 245 -20.13 -15.49 15.36
N ARG A 246 -20.63 -15.51 14.12
CA ARG A 246 -19.83 -15.34 12.89
C ARG A 246 -19.67 -13.88 12.46
N CYS A 247 -20.12 -12.89 13.24
CA CYS A 247 -19.87 -11.49 12.90
C CYS A 247 -18.37 -11.17 13.08
N VAL A 248 -17.86 -10.25 12.26
CA VAL A 248 -16.45 -9.87 12.26
C VAL A 248 -15.96 -9.42 13.63
N PHE A 249 -16.81 -8.79 14.46
CA PHE A 249 -16.46 -8.39 15.81
C PHE A 249 -16.22 -9.57 16.77
N GLN A 250 -17.06 -10.61 16.74
CA GLN A 250 -16.88 -11.79 17.59
C GLN A 250 -15.71 -12.65 17.12
N LEU A 251 -15.53 -12.80 15.81
CA LEU A 251 -14.36 -13.48 15.23
C LEU A 251 -13.05 -12.73 15.54
N LEU A 252 -13.05 -11.39 15.51
CA LEU A 252 -11.93 -10.57 15.94
C LEU A 252 -11.61 -10.79 17.42
N LYS A 253 -12.63 -10.81 18.29
CA LYS A 253 -12.46 -11.05 19.73
C LYS A 253 -11.82 -12.41 19.99
N LYS A 254 -12.37 -13.49 19.43
CA LYS A 254 -11.80 -14.85 19.55
C LYS A 254 -10.38 -14.92 18.96
N GLN A 255 -10.11 -14.23 17.85
CA GLN A 255 -8.77 -14.21 17.25
C GLN A 255 -7.72 -13.63 18.21
N TYR A 256 -8.04 -12.52 18.88
CA TYR A 256 -7.06 -11.79 19.70
C TYR A 256 -7.07 -12.13 21.20
N GLU A 257 -8.04 -12.87 21.73
CA GLU A 257 -8.05 -13.24 23.16
C GLU A 257 -6.82 -14.08 23.58
N ARG A 258 -6.28 -14.87 22.63
CA ARG A 258 -5.04 -15.66 22.77
C ARG A 258 -3.78 -14.81 23.05
N TYR A 259 -3.83 -13.52 22.70
CA TYR A 259 -2.73 -12.56 22.90
C TYR A 259 -2.84 -11.90 24.28
N THR A 260 -2.67 -12.72 25.33
CA THR A 260 -2.65 -12.24 26.73
C THR A 260 -1.35 -11.48 27.04
N PRO A 261 -1.27 -10.66 28.10
CA PRO A 261 -0.04 -9.96 28.49
C PRO A 261 1.18 -10.90 28.69
N GLU A 262 0.94 -12.13 29.16
CA GLU A 262 1.95 -13.18 29.34
C GLU A 262 2.40 -13.77 28.00
N MET A 263 1.47 -13.96 27.06
CA MET A 263 1.81 -14.41 25.70
C MET A 263 2.58 -13.34 24.93
N VAL A 264 2.20 -12.07 25.08
CA VAL A 264 2.96 -10.93 24.56
C VAL A 264 4.37 -10.92 25.13
N GLU A 265 4.53 -11.09 26.45
CA GLU A 265 5.85 -11.17 27.10
C GLU A 265 6.70 -12.33 26.55
N ARG A 266 6.14 -13.55 26.44
CA ARG A 266 6.84 -14.73 25.88
C ARG A 266 7.33 -14.51 24.44
N ILE A 267 6.48 -13.96 23.57
CA ILE A 267 6.81 -13.79 22.13
C ILE A 267 7.74 -12.60 21.91
N THR A 268 7.49 -11.46 22.58
CA THR A 268 8.15 -10.18 22.30
C THR A 268 9.38 -9.91 23.16
N GLY A 269 9.45 -10.52 24.36
CA GLY A 269 10.40 -10.20 25.42
C GLY A 269 10.21 -8.83 26.08
N ILE A 270 9.09 -8.13 25.80
CA ILE A 270 8.66 -6.94 26.54
C ILE A 270 8.07 -7.41 27.87
N PRO A 271 8.57 -6.96 29.03
CA PRO A 271 8.00 -7.37 30.31
C PRO A 271 6.51 -7.01 30.44
N LYS A 272 5.70 -7.92 30.97
CA LYS A 272 4.23 -7.82 31.09
C LYS A 272 3.77 -6.47 31.64
N GLU A 273 4.43 -5.97 32.68
CA GLU A 273 4.11 -4.67 33.31
C GLU A 273 4.36 -3.48 32.36
N GLN A 274 5.43 -3.53 31.57
CA GLN A 274 5.75 -2.49 30.58
C GLN A 274 4.74 -2.54 29.43
N PHE A 275 4.39 -3.73 28.95
CA PHE A 275 3.32 -3.91 27.97
C PHE A 275 1.98 -3.37 28.48
N LEU A 276 1.56 -3.72 29.70
CA LEU A 276 0.32 -3.22 30.30
C LEU A 276 0.32 -1.69 30.43
N LYS A 277 1.44 -1.09 30.84
CA LYS A 277 1.61 0.38 30.87
C LYS A 277 1.51 1.02 29.47
N ALA A 278 2.06 0.38 28.44
CA ALA A 278 1.93 0.85 27.06
C ALA A 278 0.50 0.69 26.52
N ALA A 279 -0.18 -0.40 26.87
CA ALA A 279 -1.56 -0.68 26.49
C ALA A 279 -2.52 0.30 27.15
N GLU A 280 -2.37 0.55 28.45
CA GLU A 280 -3.12 1.58 29.15
C GLU A 280 -2.90 2.97 28.53
N LEU A 281 -1.63 3.34 28.30
CA LEU A 281 -1.28 4.67 27.81
C LEU A 281 -1.80 4.89 26.38
N PHE A 282 -1.58 3.96 25.45
CA PHE A 282 -2.00 4.12 24.05
C PHE A 282 -3.52 4.15 23.91
N THR A 283 -4.23 3.26 24.60
CA THR A 283 -5.71 3.19 24.54
C THR A 283 -6.40 4.31 25.32
N SER A 284 -5.68 5.13 26.09
CA SER A 284 -6.25 6.26 26.84
C SER A 284 -6.92 7.34 25.98
N VAL A 285 -6.71 7.31 24.65
CA VAL A 285 -7.47 8.14 23.68
C VAL A 285 -8.92 7.69 23.50
N ARG A 286 -9.30 6.49 23.95
CA ARG A 286 -10.68 5.98 23.98
C ARG A 286 -11.10 5.49 25.35
N LYS A 287 -10.60 6.12 26.42
CA LYS A 287 -11.15 5.88 27.75
C LYS A 287 -12.64 6.21 27.74
N ASP A 288 -13.47 5.30 28.26
CA ASP A 288 -14.92 5.45 28.39
C ASP A 288 -15.63 5.76 27.04
N GLY A 289 -15.03 5.35 25.91
CA GLY A 289 -15.53 5.61 24.55
C GLY A 289 -15.29 7.03 24.01
N ASP A 290 -14.65 7.94 24.78
CA ASP A 290 -14.52 9.36 24.42
C ASP A 290 -13.90 9.57 23.04
N MET A 291 -14.66 10.19 22.15
CA MET A 291 -14.21 10.53 20.79
C MET A 291 -13.42 11.84 20.70
N LYS A 292 -13.31 12.66 21.75
CA LYS A 292 -12.61 13.96 21.69
C LYS A 292 -11.10 13.87 21.45
N LYS A 293 -10.44 12.74 21.69
CA LYS A 293 -9.00 12.56 21.43
C LYS A 293 -8.71 11.90 20.07
N ALA A 294 -7.47 12.05 19.57
CA ALA A 294 -6.97 11.32 18.41
C ALA A 294 -5.56 10.75 18.69
N GLY A 295 -5.36 9.47 18.37
CA GLY A 295 -4.07 8.80 18.40
C GLY A 295 -3.59 8.45 17.00
N THR A 296 -2.27 8.53 16.74
CA THR A 296 -1.64 8.19 15.46
C THR A 296 -0.62 7.07 15.61
N ILE A 297 -0.50 6.23 14.58
CA ILE A 297 0.57 5.23 14.44
C ILE A 297 1.53 5.70 13.35
N ILE A 298 2.83 5.76 13.68
CA ILE A 298 3.90 6.22 12.78
C ILE A 298 4.87 5.05 12.55
N TYR A 299 4.97 4.57 11.31
CA TYR A 299 5.77 3.39 10.96
C TYR A 299 6.48 3.54 9.61
N ALA A 300 7.49 2.70 9.36
CA ALA A 300 8.19 2.60 8.08
C ALA A 300 8.71 1.15 7.85
N VAL A 301 9.96 1.02 7.39
CA VAL A 301 10.59 -0.25 6.99
C VAL A 301 10.84 -1.27 8.12
N GLY A 302 10.59 -0.90 9.38
CA GLY A 302 10.66 -1.85 10.51
C GLY A 302 9.48 -2.83 10.54
N TRP A 303 8.37 -2.51 9.87
CA TRP A 303 7.24 -3.41 9.67
C TRP A 303 7.19 -4.02 8.26
N THR A 304 7.57 -3.28 7.21
CA THR A 304 7.39 -3.78 5.83
C THR A 304 8.38 -4.87 5.41
N GLN A 305 9.44 -5.14 6.20
CA GLN A 305 10.59 -5.96 5.79
C GLN A 305 10.73 -7.25 6.62
N HIS A 306 9.62 -8.00 6.70
CA HIS A 306 9.47 -9.36 7.26
C HIS A 306 8.56 -10.18 6.33
N THR A 307 8.59 -11.52 6.43
CA THR A 307 7.74 -12.46 5.67
C THR A 307 6.24 -12.39 5.96
N PHE A 308 5.83 -11.51 6.87
CA PHE A 308 4.43 -11.22 7.26
C PHE A 308 4.22 -9.71 7.48
N GLY A 309 5.07 -8.87 6.88
CA GLY A 309 5.07 -7.42 7.07
C GLY A 309 3.75 -6.73 6.71
N THR A 310 3.03 -7.27 5.71
CA THR A 310 1.67 -6.85 5.35
C THR A 310 0.69 -7.06 6.52
N GLN A 311 0.80 -8.17 7.24
CA GLN A 311 -0.10 -8.50 8.35
C GLN A 311 0.21 -7.68 9.63
N ILE A 312 1.46 -7.28 9.87
CA ILE A 312 1.79 -6.29 10.93
C ILE A 312 1.02 -4.98 10.69
N ILE A 313 1.07 -4.47 9.45
CA ILE A 313 0.40 -3.23 9.05
C ILE A 313 -1.12 -3.36 9.15
N ARG A 314 -1.67 -4.53 8.80
CA ARG A 314 -3.09 -4.87 8.99
C ARG A 314 -3.49 -4.83 10.46
N THR A 315 -2.68 -5.35 11.37
CA THR A 315 -2.94 -5.32 12.83
C THR A 315 -3.00 -3.87 13.33
N ALA A 316 -2.05 -3.03 12.91
CA ALA A 316 -2.04 -1.61 13.25
C ALA A 316 -3.25 -0.84 12.66
N ALA A 317 -3.68 -1.18 11.44
CA ALA A 317 -4.86 -0.60 10.83
C ALA A 317 -6.16 -1.00 11.56
N ILE A 318 -6.29 -2.27 11.95
CA ILE A 318 -7.41 -2.77 12.77
C ILE A 318 -7.47 -2.00 14.09
N LEU A 319 -6.35 -1.87 14.80
CA LEU A 319 -6.27 -1.11 16.05
C LEU A 319 -6.71 0.36 15.87
N GLN A 320 -6.33 1.01 14.77
CA GLN A 320 -6.73 2.40 14.49
C GLN A 320 -8.20 2.55 14.02
N LEU A 321 -8.82 1.49 13.50
CA LEU A 321 -10.26 1.43 13.26
C LEU A 321 -11.03 1.22 14.57
N LEU A 322 -10.59 0.30 15.43
CA LEU A 322 -11.16 0.08 16.77
C LEU A 322 -11.08 1.33 17.65
N LEU A 323 -9.98 2.08 17.53
CA LEU A 323 -9.78 3.35 18.23
C LEU A 323 -10.38 4.56 17.47
N GLY A 324 -11.18 4.37 16.41
CA GLY A 324 -11.86 5.45 15.71
C GLY A 324 -10.97 6.62 15.28
N ASN A 325 -9.72 6.31 14.88
CA ASN A 325 -8.67 7.29 14.61
C ASN A 325 -8.48 7.55 13.11
N VAL A 326 -8.93 6.66 12.22
CA VAL A 326 -8.78 6.83 10.76
C VAL A 326 -9.73 7.92 10.25
N GLY A 327 -9.26 8.74 9.30
CA GLY A 327 -9.98 9.92 8.78
C GLY A 327 -9.77 11.22 9.57
N ARG A 328 -9.22 11.14 10.79
CA ARG A 328 -9.17 12.26 11.75
C ARG A 328 -7.84 12.98 11.78
N ALA A 329 -7.89 14.31 11.95
CA ALA A 329 -6.73 15.16 12.16
C ALA A 329 -5.98 14.74 13.44
N GLY A 330 -4.66 14.57 13.34
CA GLY A 330 -3.82 13.99 14.41
C GLY A 330 -4.05 12.49 14.64
N GLY A 331 -4.78 11.82 13.75
CA GLY A 331 -5.12 10.40 13.83
C GLY A 331 -4.39 9.56 12.78
N GLY A 332 -5.12 8.61 12.20
CA GLY A 332 -4.73 7.88 11.00
C GLY A 332 -3.56 6.91 11.15
N VAL A 333 -3.08 6.41 10.01
CA VAL A 333 -1.90 5.55 9.91
C VAL A 333 -0.85 6.24 9.05
N ASN A 334 0.17 6.77 9.72
CA ASN A 334 1.24 7.53 9.11
C ASN A 334 2.39 6.60 8.69
N ALA A 335 2.09 5.78 7.67
CA ALA A 335 3.07 5.03 6.88
C ALA A 335 4.04 6.00 6.19
N LEU A 336 5.27 6.13 6.72
CA LEU A 336 6.28 7.06 6.24
C LEU A 336 7.07 6.49 5.07
N ARG A 337 7.05 7.20 3.93
CA ARG A 337 7.67 6.75 2.67
C ARG A 337 9.18 7.01 2.64
N GLY A 338 9.91 6.18 1.90
CA GLY A 338 11.39 6.16 1.82
C GLY A 338 11.99 7.22 0.90
N HIS A 339 12.18 6.90 -0.39
CA HIS A 339 12.74 7.86 -1.37
C HIS A 339 11.78 9.04 -1.59
N SER A 340 12.34 10.20 -1.94
CA SER A 340 11.64 11.48 -2.15
C SER A 340 10.42 11.39 -3.06
N ASN A 341 10.45 10.46 -4.02
CA ASN A 341 9.37 10.21 -4.99
C ASN A 341 8.87 8.75 -4.98
N ILE A 342 9.10 7.95 -3.94
CA ILE A 342 8.63 6.54 -3.97
C ILE A 342 7.10 6.42 -4.03
N GLN A 343 6.37 7.41 -3.48
CA GLN A 343 4.92 7.51 -3.69
C GLN A 343 4.63 7.68 -5.18
N GLY A 344 5.23 8.69 -5.84
CA GLY A 344 4.97 8.96 -7.25
C GLY A 344 5.44 7.84 -8.20
N ALA A 345 6.53 7.15 -7.88
CA ALA A 345 6.95 5.95 -8.61
C ALA A 345 5.92 4.82 -8.47
N THR A 346 5.34 4.63 -7.28
CA THR A 346 4.24 3.65 -7.07
C THR A 346 2.98 4.08 -7.83
N ASP A 347 2.62 5.36 -7.75
CA ASP A 347 1.43 5.93 -8.41
C ASP A 347 1.49 5.78 -9.94
N MET A 348 2.69 5.76 -10.52
CA MET A 348 2.96 5.60 -11.95
C MET A 348 3.26 4.14 -12.37
N GLY A 349 2.93 3.14 -11.56
CA GLY A 349 3.11 1.72 -11.94
C GLY A 349 4.56 1.22 -11.83
N GLY A 350 5.35 1.77 -10.91
CA GLY A 350 6.72 1.31 -10.61
C GLY A 350 6.80 -0.04 -9.88
N VAL A 351 5.78 -0.89 -9.98
CA VAL A 351 5.73 -2.28 -9.50
C VAL A 351 5.03 -3.14 -10.57
N PHE A 352 5.39 -4.42 -10.63
CA PHE A 352 5.14 -5.27 -11.80
C PHE A 352 3.67 -5.67 -12.05
N ASP A 353 2.77 -5.43 -11.11
CA ASP A 353 1.36 -5.86 -11.12
C ASP A 353 0.33 -4.73 -11.22
N VAL A 354 0.75 -3.44 -11.24
CA VAL A 354 -0.12 -2.30 -11.53
C VAL A 354 0.46 -1.31 -12.56
N PHE A 355 -0.43 -0.74 -13.36
CA PHE A 355 -0.21 0.43 -14.22
C PHE A 355 -0.48 1.75 -13.46
N PRO A 356 -0.16 2.92 -14.05
CA PRO A 356 -0.49 4.23 -13.48
C PRO A 356 -1.91 4.34 -12.94
N GLY A 357 -2.04 4.99 -11.78
CA GLY A 357 -3.30 5.11 -11.05
C GLY A 357 -3.76 3.83 -10.35
N TYR A 358 -2.85 2.87 -10.10
CA TYR A 358 -3.15 1.56 -9.51
C TYR A 358 -4.15 0.71 -10.32
N LEU A 359 -4.23 0.93 -11.64
CA LEU A 359 -4.93 0.03 -12.56
C LEU A 359 -4.23 -1.33 -12.57
N LYS A 360 -4.98 -2.44 -12.47
CA LYS A 360 -4.39 -3.78 -12.46
C LYS A 360 -3.76 -4.12 -13.81
N VAL A 361 -2.63 -4.83 -13.82
CA VAL A 361 -2.09 -5.38 -15.09
C VAL A 361 -3.02 -6.49 -15.64
N PRO A 362 -3.25 -6.55 -16.96
CA PRO A 362 -3.89 -7.65 -17.67
C PRO A 362 -3.33 -9.03 -17.34
N ALA A 363 -4.20 -10.01 -17.09
CA ALA A 363 -3.81 -11.42 -17.00
C ALA A 363 -3.92 -12.10 -18.38
N PRO A 364 -3.25 -13.25 -18.62
CA PRO A 364 -3.44 -14.05 -19.83
C PRO A 364 -4.88 -14.49 -20.11
N THR A 365 -5.72 -14.55 -19.06
CA THR A 365 -7.16 -14.85 -19.14
C THR A 365 -8.00 -13.64 -19.57
N ASP A 366 -7.45 -12.43 -19.58
CA ASP A 366 -8.12 -11.25 -20.12
C ASP A 366 -7.91 -11.21 -21.63
N THR A 367 -8.71 -12.00 -22.36
CA THR A 367 -8.65 -12.10 -23.82
C THR A 367 -8.90 -10.79 -24.55
N ASP A 368 -9.57 -9.85 -23.89
CA ASP A 368 -10.15 -8.62 -24.43
C ASP A 368 -10.43 -7.61 -23.29
N LEU A 369 -10.72 -6.35 -23.66
CA LEU A 369 -10.95 -5.28 -22.69
C LEU A 369 -12.23 -5.51 -21.86
N ALA A 370 -13.27 -6.13 -22.41
CA ALA A 370 -14.51 -6.38 -21.67
C ALA A 370 -14.31 -7.42 -20.55
N THR A 371 -13.57 -8.49 -20.82
CA THR A 371 -13.17 -9.51 -19.86
C THR A 371 -12.27 -8.91 -18.77
N TYR A 372 -11.30 -8.08 -19.14
CA TYR A 372 -10.49 -7.30 -18.19
C TYR A 372 -11.35 -6.42 -17.28
N LEU A 373 -12.26 -5.62 -17.84
CA LEU A 373 -13.10 -4.70 -17.06
C LEU A 373 -14.03 -5.46 -16.13
N LYS A 374 -14.59 -6.60 -16.57
CA LYS A 374 -15.40 -7.52 -15.74
C LYS A 374 -14.61 -8.14 -14.58
N ARG A 375 -13.32 -8.44 -14.78
CA ARG A 375 -12.42 -8.99 -13.72
C ARG A 375 -11.95 -7.91 -12.74
N THR A 376 -11.78 -6.68 -13.21
CA THR A 376 -11.06 -5.63 -12.47
C THR A 376 -11.95 -4.59 -11.80
N THR A 377 -13.13 -4.31 -12.37
CA THR A 377 -14.15 -3.39 -11.84
C THR A 377 -14.99 -4.09 -10.77
N PRO A 378 -14.92 -3.68 -9.49
CA PRO A 378 -15.72 -4.30 -8.45
C PRO A 378 -17.18 -3.79 -8.45
N THR A 379 -18.12 -4.67 -8.13
CA THR A 379 -19.52 -4.32 -7.80
C THR A 379 -19.65 -3.96 -6.31
N PRO A 380 -20.62 -3.13 -5.90
CA PRO A 380 -20.90 -2.88 -4.48
C PRO A 380 -21.24 -4.18 -3.71
N SER A 381 -20.96 -4.18 -2.40
CA SER A 381 -21.29 -5.30 -1.49
C SER A 381 -21.59 -4.74 -0.11
N LYS A 382 -22.87 -4.56 0.19
CA LYS A 382 -23.35 -3.79 1.34
C LYS A 382 -24.67 -4.35 1.86
N PRO A 383 -25.11 -4.01 3.07
CA PRO A 383 -26.53 -4.07 3.43
C PRO A 383 -27.40 -3.30 2.42
N ASP A 384 -28.60 -3.79 2.12
CA ASP A 384 -29.55 -3.09 1.24
C ASP A 384 -29.81 -1.64 1.70
N ALA A 385 -29.99 -1.45 3.02
CA ALA A 385 -30.33 -0.18 3.67
C ALA A 385 -29.17 0.81 3.85
N TRP A 386 -27.96 0.49 3.38
CA TRP A 386 -26.81 1.40 3.36
C TRP A 386 -26.51 1.85 1.93
N ASP A 387 -25.56 2.77 1.72
CA ASP A 387 -25.00 3.06 0.39
C ASP A 387 -23.47 2.91 0.36
N SER A 388 -22.90 2.74 -0.82
CA SER A 388 -21.46 2.56 -1.03
C SER A 388 -21.05 3.20 -2.35
N TYR A 389 -20.20 4.25 -2.26
CA TYR A 389 -19.76 4.98 -3.44
C TYR A 389 -18.92 4.10 -4.39
N ASN A 390 -18.25 3.06 -3.88
CA ASN A 390 -17.48 2.06 -4.62
C ASN A 390 -16.73 2.69 -5.83
N TYR A 391 -15.84 3.64 -5.61
CA TYR A 391 -15.39 4.55 -6.66
C TYR A 391 -14.62 3.85 -7.81
N TRP A 392 -14.06 2.67 -7.53
CA TRP A 392 -13.48 1.76 -8.54
C TRP A 392 -14.49 1.24 -9.59
N SER A 393 -15.80 1.44 -9.40
CA SER A 393 -16.80 1.30 -10.47
C SER A 393 -16.47 2.12 -11.73
N ASN A 394 -15.68 3.20 -11.59
CA ASN A 394 -15.21 4.03 -12.70
C ASN A 394 -13.96 3.47 -13.43
N THR A 395 -13.50 2.24 -13.11
CA THR A 395 -12.36 1.57 -13.78
C THR A 395 -12.41 1.60 -15.32
N PRO A 396 -13.58 1.44 -16.00
CA PRO A 396 -13.66 1.61 -17.45
C PRO A 396 -13.14 2.95 -17.96
N LYS A 397 -13.58 4.05 -17.33
CA LYS A 397 -13.17 5.43 -17.69
C LYS A 397 -11.67 5.60 -17.50
N PHE A 398 -11.13 5.11 -16.39
CA PHE A 398 -9.71 5.21 -16.08
C PHE A 398 -8.84 4.40 -17.08
N MET A 399 -9.22 3.17 -17.41
CA MET A 399 -8.48 2.33 -18.34
C MET A 399 -8.56 2.85 -19.78
N VAL A 400 -9.75 3.25 -20.26
CA VAL A 400 -9.89 3.81 -21.61
C VAL A 400 -9.13 5.13 -21.74
N SER A 401 -9.20 6.04 -20.76
CA SER A 401 -8.39 7.27 -20.80
C SER A 401 -6.88 7.00 -20.74
N PHE A 402 -6.43 5.97 -20.03
CA PHE A 402 -5.03 5.54 -20.02
C PHE A 402 -4.60 5.00 -21.41
N LEU A 403 -5.41 4.12 -22.01
CA LEU A 403 -5.18 3.61 -23.37
C LEU A 403 -5.14 4.73 -24.43
N LYS A 404 -6.02 5.74 -24.32
CA LYS A 404 -6.03 6.93 -25.18
C LYS A 404 -4.80 7.84 -24.97
N ALA A 405 -4.18 7.85 -23.79
CA ALA A 405 -2.89 8.51 -23.59
C ALA A 405 -1.75 7.71 -24.24
N MET A 406 -1.67 6.41 -23.95
CA MET A 406 -0.61 5.50 -24.43
C MET A 406 -0.56 5.37 -25.96
N TYR A 407 -1.71 5.25 -26.63
CA TYR A 407 -1.78 4.89 -28.06
C TYR A 407 -2.54 5.90 -28.94
N GLY A 408 -2.98 7.04 -28.39
CA GLY A 408 -3.55 8.14 -29.16
C GLY A 408 -4.65 7.70 -30.14
N ASP A 409 -4.46 7.96 -31.42
CA ASP A 409 -5.42 7.63 -32.49
C ASP A 409 -5.46 6.14 -32.88
N ALA A 410 -4.46 5.34 -32.46
CA ALA A 410 -4.49 3.89 -32.65
C ALA A 410 -5.44 3.20 -31.65
N ALA A 411 -5.71 3.82 -30.50
CA ALA A 411 -6.73 3.36 -29.56
C ALA A 411 -8.14 3.82 -30.00
N LYS A 412 -8.92 2.90 -30.58
CA LYS A 412 -10.29 3.14 -31.06
C LYS A 412 -11.26 2.11 -30.48
N LYS A 413 -12.57 2.38 -30.50
CA LYS A 413 -13.56 1.46 -29.91
C LYS A 413 -13.60 0.11 -30.64
N GLU A 414 -13.26 0.10 -31.92
CA GLU A 414 -13.29 -1.06 -32.82
C GLU A 414 -12.11 -2.02 -32.61
N ASN A 415 -11.10 -1.64 -31.82
CA ASN A 415 -9.93 -2.47 -31.51
C ASN A 415 -9.62 -2.57 -30.00
N ASP A 416 -10.67 -2.54 -29.17
CA ASP A 416 -10.58 -2.51 -27.70
C ASP A 416 -9.69 -1.39 -27.17
N PHE A 417 -9.70 -0.22 -27.80
CA PHE A 417 -8.80 0.91 -27.52
C PHE A 417 -7.31 0.51 -27.54
N ALA A 418 -6.92 -0.38 -28.45
CA ALA A 418 -5.58 -0.96 -28.55
C ALA A 418 -5.11 -1.71 -27.28
N TYR A 419 -6.03 -2.16 -26.42
CA TYR A 419 -5.76 -2.97 -25.23
C TYR A 419 -4.83 -4.17 -25.48
N HIS A 420 -4.91 -4.77 -26.67
CA HIS A 420 -4.10 -5.90 -27.10
C HIS A 420 -2.59 -5.61 -27.21
N PHE A 421 -2.18 -4.34 -27.25
CA PHE A 421 -0.78 -3.93 -27.20
C PHE A 421 -0.20 -3.95 -25.77
N LEU A 422 -1.02 -4.00 -24.73
CA LEU A 422 -0.56 -4.07 -23.34
C LEU A 422 0.00 -5.47 -23.00
N PRO A 423 1.13 -5.55 -22.27
CA PRO A 423 1.66 -6.83 -21.79
C PRO A 423 0.71 -7.48 -20.78
N LYS A 424 0.63 -8.82 -20.83
CA LYS A 424 -0.17 -9.65 -19.93
C LYS A 424 0.73 -10.40 -18.94
N ILE A 425 0.41 -10.36 -17.65
CA ILE A 425 1.24 -10.94 -16.58
C ILE A 425 0.91 -12.41 -16.30
N ASP A 426 1.81 -13.32 -16.68
CA ASP A 426 1.63 -14.77 -16.51
C ASP A 426 2.18 -15.34 -15.19
N ARG A 427 3.10 -14.61 -14.53
CA ARG A 427 3.78 -15.02 -13.29
C ARG A 427 4.21 -13.81 -12.47
N LYS A 428 4.71 -14.02 -11.25
CA LYS A 428 5.27 -12.94 -10.42
C LYS A 428 6.61 -12.45 -11.01
N TYR A 429 6.74 -11.13 -11.16
CA TYR A 429 7.94 -10.42 -11.61
C TYR A 429 8.39 -9.37 -10.58
N SER A 430 8.29 -9.69 -9.28
CA SER A 430 8.84 -8.84 -8.22
C SER A 430 10.37 -8.74 -8.34
N TRP A 431 10.96 -7.81 -7.58
CA TRP A 431 12.42 -7.66 -7.54
C TRP A 431 13.13 -9.01 -7.30
N THR A 432 12.70 -9.81 -6.30
CA THR A 432 13.37 -11.09 -6.00
C THR A 432 13.14 -12.15 -7.07
N GLU A 433 11.98 -12.14 -7.75
CA GLU A 433 11.73 -13.05 -8.88
C GLU A 433 12.65 -12.72 -10.05
N MET A 434 12.76 -11.45 -10.43
CA MET A 434 13.62 -11.01 -11.55
C MET A 434 15.09 -11.39 -11.33
N TRP A 435 15.61 -11.21 -10.11
CA TRP A 435 17.02 -11.53 -9.80
C TRP A 435 17.26 -13.04 -9.62
N ASP A 436 16.29 -13.82 -9.13
CA ASP A 436 16.38 -15.30 -9.13
C ASP A 436 16.29 -15.87 -10.57
N TYR A 437 15.42 -15.32 -11.42
CA TYR A 437 15.35 -15.68 -12.84
C TYR A 437 16.64 -15.31 -13.59
N MET A 438 17.26 -14.17 -13.29
CA MET A 438 18.58 -13.78 -13.81
C MET A 438 19.69 -14.74 -13.34
N TYR A 439 19.70 -15.11 -12.06
CA TYR A 439 20.61 -16.13 -11.51
C TYR A 439 20.45 -17.49 -12.22
N ARG A 440 19.22 -17.85 -12.61
CA ARG A 440 18.90 -19.05 -13.42
C ARG A 440 19.09 -18.85 -14.94
N GLY A 441 19.66 -17.73 -15.39
CA GLY A 441 19.96 -17.44 -16.80
C GLY A 441 18.75 -17.12 -17.68
N GLN A 442 17.57 -16.90 -17.09
CA GLN A 442 16.29 -16.66 -17.80
C GLN A 442 16.07 -15.18 -18.15
N VAL A 443 16.61 -14.26 -17.34
CA VAL A 443 16.62 -12.81 -17.62
C VAL A 443 17.96 -12.44 -18.24
N LYS A 444 17.94 -11.84 -19.43
CA LYS A 444 19.14 -11.57 -20.23
C LYS A 444 19.77 -10.20 -20.05
N GLY A 445 19.06 -9.25 -19.46
CA GLY A 445 19.65 -7.97 -19.11
C GLY A 445 18.73 -7.11 -18.26
N LEU A 446 19.26 -5.99 -17.79
CA LEU A 446 18.64 -5.12 -16.79
C LEU A 446 18.87 -3.64 -17.12
N PHE A 447 17.83 -2.84 -16.92
CA PHE A 447 17.92 -1.39 -16.77
C PHE A 447 17.92 -1.03 -15.28
N ALA A 448 19.03 -0.47 -14.78
CA ALA A 448 19.21 -0.01 -13.42
C ALA A 448 19.30 1.52 -13.38
N PHE A 449 18.14 2.18 -13.37
CA PHE A 449 18.03 3.65 -13.35
C PHE A 449 17.80 4.12 -11.91
N GLY A 450 18.78 4.79 -11.30
CA GLY A 450 18.72 5.27 -9.91
C GLY A 450 18.57 4.16 -8.86
N MET A 451 19.05 2.94 -9.17
CA MET A 451 18.85 1.74 -8.33
C MET A 451 20.10 0.87 -8.26
N ASN A 452 20.78 0.93 -7.11
CA ASN A 452 21.89 0.03 -6.76
C ASN A 452 21.36 -1.36 -6.34
N GLY A 453 21.07 -2.21 -7.33
CA GLY A 453 20.50 -3.55 -7.16
C GLY A 453 21.35 -4.48 -6.28
N VAL A 454 22.68 -4.47 -6.44
CA VAL A 454 23.58 -5.35 -5.66
C VAL A 454 23.47 -5.07 -4.17
N ALA A 455 23.44 -3.79 -3.78
CA ALA A 455 23.45 -3.40 -2.38
C ALA A 455 22.04 -3.41 -1.74
N ILE A 456 20.98 -3.01 -2.45
CA ILE A 456 19.62 -2.96 -1.88
C ILE A 456 18.94 -4.33 -1.75
N GLY A 457 19.32 -5.30 -2.58
CA GLY A 457 18.72 -6.64 -2.60
C GLY A 457 19.21 -7.55 -1.46
N PRO A 458 18.43 -8.56 -1.03
CA PRO A 458 18.92 -9.60 -0.12
C PRO A 458 20.00 -10.43 -0.80
N ASN A 459 20.90 -11.03 -0.02
CA ASN A 459 22.02 -11.83 -0.49
C ASN A 459 22.80 -11.17 -1.65
N SER A 460 23.48 -10.05 -1.36
CA SER A 460 24.27 -9.28 -2.36
C SER A 460 25.24 -10.14 -3.20
N ARG A 461 25.72 -11.28 -2.68
CA ARG A 461 26.58 -12.22 -3.42
C ARG A 461 25.81 -12.93 -4.53
N LYS A 462 24.59 -13.42 -4.27
CA LYS A 462 23.70 -13.99 -5.30
C LYS A 462 23.38 -12.95 -6.40
N ASN A 463 23.27 -11.68 -6.02
CA ASN A 463 22.99 -10.59 -6.95
C ASN A 463 24.19 -10.32 -7.89
N ILE A 464 25.43 -10.36 -7.38
CA ILE A 464 26.65 -10.31 -8.19
C ILE A 464 26.72 -11.52 -9.14
N GLU A 465 26.47 -12.73 -8.66
CA GLU A 465 26.47 -13.94 -9.51
C GLU A 465 25.33 -13.96 -10.54
N ALA A 466 24.21 -13.29 -10.28
CA ALA A 466 23.14 -13.09 -11.26
C ALA A 466 23.59 -12.15 -12.39
N LEU A 467 24.21 -11.02 -12.05
CA LEU A 467 24.72 -10.07 -13.05
C LEU A 467 25.79 -10.70 -13.95
N LYS A 468 26.68 -11.54 -13.40
CA LYS A 468 27.67 -12.32 -14.18
C LYS A 468 27.05 -13.23 -15.27
N ARG A 469 25.75 -13.52 -15.17
CA ARG A 469 24.98 -14.40 -16.08
C ARG A 469 24.06 -13.62 -17.02
N ALA A 470 23.96 -12.30 -16.85
CA ALA A 470 23.28 -11.43 -17.81
C ALA A 470 24.17 -11.19 -19.04
N ASP A 471 23.55 -11.05 -20.21
CA ASP A 471 24.23 -10.72 -21.46
C ASP A 471 24.63 -9.23 -21.45
N TRP A 472 23.78 -8.37 -20.87
CA TRP A 472 24.00 -6.92 -20.78
C TRP A 472 23.38 -6.26 -19.54
N LEU A 473 23.92 -5.11 -19.15
CA LEU A 473 23.44 -4.25 -18.07
C LEU A 473 23.50 -2.78 -18.52
N VAL A 474 22.42 -2.02 -18.34
CA VAL A 474 22.40 -0.57 -18.55
C VAL A 474 22.15 0.12 -17.22
N VAL A 475 23.11 0.91 -16.73
CA VAL A 475 22.99 1.69 -15.49
C VAL A 475 22.88 3.18 -15.82
N CYS A 476 21.96 3.88 -15.16
CA CYS A 476 21.88 5.35 -15.18
C CYS A 476 21.92 5.86 -13.74
N GLU A 477 23.02 6.51 -13.37
CA GLU A 477 23.31 6.99 -12.02
C GLU A 477 24.23 8.22 -12.03
N LEU A 478 24.38 8.86 -10.87
CA LEU A 478 25.22 10.03 -10.65
C LEU A 478 26.68 9.67 -10.33
N TYR A 479 26.89 8.47 -9.78
CA TYR A 479 28.17 7.98 -9.27
C TYR A 479 28.44 6.54 -9.76
N ALA A 480 29.69 6.10 -9.70
CA ALA A 480 30.01 4.68 -9.80
C ALA A 480 29.48 3.97 -8.54
N GLU A 481 28.70 2.90 -8.72
CA GLU A 481 28.09 2.16 -7.62
C GLU A 481 28.22 0.64 -7.82
N GLU A 482 27.90 -0.12 -6.78
CA GLU A 482 28.16 -1.56 -6.69
C GLU A 482 27.58 -2.38 -7.86
N THR A 483 26.46 -1.96 -8.45
CA THR A 483 25.79 -2.65 -9.57
C THR A 483 26.50 -2.42 -10.91
N ALA A 484 26.92 -1.19 -11.22
CA ALA A 484 27.74 -0.88 -12.40
C ALA A 484 29.12 -1.54 -12.34
N GLU A 485 29.69 -1.66 -11.14
CA GLU A 485 31.05 -2.15 -10.91
C GLU A 485 31.09 -3.62 -10.41
N PHE A 486 29.99 -4.37 -10.55
CA PHE A 486 29.80 -5.71 -9.96
C PHE A 486 30.87 -6.73 -10.38
N TRP A 487 31.38 -6.60 -11.61
CA TRP A 487 32.42 -7.44 -12.19
C TRP A 487 33.77 -7.27 -11.47
N SER A 488 33.96 -6.16 -10.75
CA SER A 488 35.15 -5.87 -9.93
C SER A 488 34.95 -6.07 -8.42
N ALA A 489 33.81 -6.65 -8.01
CA ALA A 489 33.45 -6.79 -6.59
C ALA A 489 34.52 -7.54 -5.75
N PRO A 490 34.62 -7.26 -4.44
CA PRO A 490 35.61 -7.90 -3.56
C PRO A 490 35.58 -9.44 -3.62
N GLY A 491 36.77 -10.02 -3.76
CA GLY A 491 36.96 -11.46 -3.90
C GLY A 491 37.02 -11.96 -5.35
N ILE A 492 36.57 -11.20 -6.35
CA ILE A 492 36.71 -11.57 -7.77
C ILE A 492 38.17 -11.33 -8.21
N THR A 493 38.85 -12.40 -8.62
CA THR A 493 40.24 -12.36 -9.09
C THR A 493 40.38 -11.70 -10.46
N LYS A 494 41.63 -11.34 -10.83
CA LYS A 494 41.94 -10.78 -12.16
C LYS A 494 41.76 -11.76 -13.31
N GLU A 495 41.68 -13.06 -13.05
CA GLU A 495 41.33 -14.04 -14.07
C GLU A 495 39.81 -14.17 -14.21
N GLU A 496 39.06 -14.31 -13.11
CA GLU A 496 37.58 -14.30 -13.16
C GLU A 496 37.04 -13.03 -13.83
N GLN A 497 37.66 -11.87 -13.60
CA GLN A 497 37.31 -10.61 -14.28
C GLN A 497 37.37 -10.68 -15.82
N ARG A 498 38.18 -11.57 -16.40
CA ARG A 498 38.25 -11.79 -17.86
C ARG A 498 37.17 -12.74 -18.37
N GLN A 499 36.62 -13.57 -17.49
CA GLN A 499 35.63 -14.60 -17.83
C GLN A 499 34.18 -14.06 -17.76
N ILE A 500 33.95 -12.91 -17.11
CA ILE A 500 32.63 -12.24 -17.07
C ILE A 500 32.35 -11.58 -18.43
N GLN A 501 31.30 -12.05 -19.13
CA GLN A 501 30.97 -11.60 -20.50
C GLN A 501 29.89 -10.48 -20.57
N THR A 502 29.34 -10.08 -19.42
CA THR A 502 28.23 -9.11 -19.35
C THR A 502 28.64 -7.73 -19.85
N THR A 503 27.98 -7.23 -20.90
CA THR A 503 28.27 -5.90 -21.44
C THR A 503 27.62 -4.81 -20.59
N VAL A 504 28.43 -3.96 -19.93
CA VAL A 504 27.94 -2.89 -19.04
C VAL A 504 27.97 -1.53 -19.74
N TYR A 505 26.81 -0.89 -19.85
CA TYR A 505 26.65 0.49 -20.31
C TYR A 505 26.36 1.41 -19.11
N ARG A 506 27.35 2.22 -18.70
CA ARG A 506 27.22 3.17 -17.58
C ARG A 506 26.94 4.57 -18.12
N LEU A 507 25.70 5.02 -18.00
CA LEU A 507 25.19 6.30 -18.52
C LEU A 507 25.17 7.36 -17.40
N PRO A 508 25.74 8.56 -17.60
CA PRO A 508 25.74 9.61 -16.59
C PRO A 508 24.36 10.29 -16.51
N GLY A 509 23.63 10.04 -15.42
CA GLY A 509 22.34 10.68 -15.14
C GLY A 509 22.50 12.07 -14.52
N ALA A 510 21.47 12.91 -14.65
CA ALA A 510 21.41 14.23 -14.01
C ALA A 510 20.82 14.16 -12.59
N GLY A 511 21.39 14.92 -11.66
CA GLY A 511 20.96 15.01 -10.25
C GLY A 511 19.60 15.69 -10.06
N PHE A 512 19.12 15.74 -8.80
CA PHE A 512 17.81 16.32 -8.49
C PHE A 512 17.74 17.83 -8.73
N ALA A 513 18.86 18.54 -8.60
CA ALA A 513 19.01 19.98 -8.80
C ALA A 513 19.24 20.38 -10.28
N GLU A 514 19.44 19.38 -11.16
CA GLU A 514 19.85 19.56 -12.56
C GLU A 514 18.69 19.40 -13.55
N LYS A 515 17.48 19.17 -13.02
CA LYS A 515 16.23 18.97 -13.78
C LYS A 515 15.07 19.61 -13.02
N ASP A 516 13.99 19.93 -13.72
CA ASP A 516 12.72 20.43 -13.18
C ASP A 516 11.77 19.27 -12.81
N GLY A 517 10.46 19.38 -13.05
CA GLY A 517 9.49 18.32 -12.79
C GLY A 517 9.08 18.18 -11.32
N THR A 518 8.49 17.04 -10.96
CA THR A 518 7.80 16.84 -9.66
C THR A 518 8.42 15.77 -8.77
N PHE A 519 8.25 15.96 -7.45
CA PHE A 519 8.37 14.88 -6.47
C PHE A 519 7.09 14.76 -5.66
N VAL A 520 6.65 13.52 -5.42
CA VAL A 520 5.44 13.20 -4.66
C VAL A 520 5.81 12.65 -3.30
N ASN A 521 5.54 13.45 -2.27
CA ASN A 521 6.00 13.16 -0.91
C ASN A 521 5.12 12.11 -0.19
N SER A 522 5.52 11.72 1.02
CA SER A 522 4.79 10.74 1.86
C SER A 522 3.32 11.08 2.14
N ALA A 523 2.95 12.37 2.02
CA ALA A 523 1.61 12.94 2.24
C ALA A 523 0.81 13.09 0.93
N ARG A 524 1.24 12.48 -0.18
CA ARG A 524 0.62 12.55 -1.53
C ARG A 524 0.72 13.91 -2.22
N TRP A 525 1.54 14.84 -1.72
CA TRP A 525 1.71 16.16 -2.35
C TRP A 525 2.68 16.07 -3.53
N LEU A 526 2.16 16.31 -4.74
CA LEU A 526 2.91 16.53 -5.97
C LEU A 526 3.48 17.95 -5.93
N GLN A 527 4.78 18.07 -5.68
CA GLN A 527 5.48 19.35 -5.55
C GLN A 527 6.41 19.55 -6.74
N TRP A 528 6.23 20.65 -7.47
CA TRP A 528 7.12 21.01 -8.58
C TRP A 528 8.44 21.62 -8.07
N LYS A 529 9.54 21.32 -8.78
CA LYS A 529 10.86 21.95 -8.61
C LYS A 529 11.39 22.46 -9.95
N TYR A 530 12.35 23.38 -9.89
CA TYR A 530 12.99 23.97 -11.06
C TYR A 530 14.48 23.57 -11.10
N VAL A 531 15.10 23.69 -12.27
CA VAL A 531 16.55 23.54 -12.43
C VAL A 531 17.26 24.62 -11.60
N ALA A 532 18.30 24.23 -10.86
CA ALA A 532 19.15 25.13 -10.08
C ALA A 532 20.58 25.24 -10.64
N VAL A 533 21.08 24.19 -11.29
CA VAL A 533 22.40 24.11 -11.93
C VAL A 533 22.31 23.25 -13.21
N PRO A 534 23.19 23.41 -14.21
CA PRO A 534 23.24 22.49 -15.36
C PRO A 534 23.81 21.11 -14.97
N PRO A 535 23.46 20.02 -15.70
CA PRO A 535 24.10 18.71 -15.52
C PRO A 535 25.63 18.74 -15.73
N PRO A 536 26.42 17.96 -14.98
CA PRO A 536 27.87 17.98 -15.07
C PRO A 536 28.41 17.25 -16.32
N GLY A 537 29.34 17.89 -17.03
CA GLY A 537 30.09 17.29 -18.13
C GLY A 537 29.20 16.92 -19.33
N GLN A 538 28.88 15.63 -19.48
CA GLN A 538 27.96 15.11 -20.51
C GLN A 538 26.76 14.37 -19.90
N ALA A 539 26.47 14.58 -18.60
CA ALA A 539 25.32 14.00 -17.93
C ALA A 539 23.99 14.45 -18.56
N LYS A 540 22.98 13.59 -18.50
CA LYS A 540 21.68 13.82 -19.15
C LYS A 540 20.51 13.55 -18.22
N VAL A 541 19.43 14.30 -18.43
CA VAL A 541 18.16 14.09 -17.73
C VAL A 541 17.54 12.77 -18.19
N ASP A 542 16.91 12.03 -17.27
CA ASP A 542 16.53 10.63 -17.48
C ASP A 542 15.59 10.47 -18.68
N GLN A 543 14.69 11.46 -18.88
CA GLN A 543 13.78 11.45 -20.02
C GLN A 543 14.48 11.66 -21.36
N GLU A 544 15.62 12.37 -21.44
CA GLU A 544 16.42 12.44 -22.68
C GLU A 544 17.08 11.08 -22.97
N ILE A 545 17.62 10.43 -21.93
CA ILE A 545 18.27 9.12 -22.06
C ILE A 545 17.26 8.06 -22.54
N LEU A 546 16.11 7.97 -21.86
CA LEU A 546 15.05 7.02 -22.20
C LEU A 546 14.41 7.33 -23.56
N ALA A 547 14.17 8.61 -23.89
CA ALA A 547 13.64 9.01 -25.19
C ALA A 547 14.58 8.59 -26.33
N ARG A 548 15.88 8.90 -26.23
CA ARG A 548 16.87 8.50 -27.25
C ARG A 548 16.93 6.99 -27.46
N ILE A 549 16.88 6.20 -26.37
CA ILE A 549 16.86 4.73 -26.44
C ILE A 549 15.56 4.25 -27.13
N PHE A 550 14.40 4.73 -26.68
CA PHE A 550 13.10 4.35 -27.26
C PHE A 550 12.98 4.73 -28.73
N LEU A 551 13.35 5.96 -29.12
CA LEU A 551 13.34 6.40 -30.51
C LEU A 551 14.25 5.54 -31.38
N LYS A 552 15.45 5.20 -30.90
CA LYS A 552 16.38 4.34 -31.63
C LYS A 552 15.84 2.92 -31.81
N VAL A 553 15.21 2.34 -30.78
CA VAL A 553 14.53 1.05 -30.86
C VAL A 553 13.37 1.10 -31.86
N ARG A 554 12.51 2.13 -31.77
CA ARG A 554 11.37 2.32 -32.69
C ARG A 554 11.83 2.46 -34.15
N ASP A 555 12.95 3.13 -34.40
CA ASP A 555 13.54 3.24 -35.74
C ASP A 555 14.18 1.94 -36.26
N LEU A 556 14.64 1.04 -35.39
CA LEU A 556 15.03 -0.32 -35.79
C LEU A 556 13.79 -1.13 -36.19
N TYR A 557 12.74 -1.13 -35.37
CA TYR A 557 11.47 -1.80 -35.69
C TYR A 557 10.82 -1.31 -36.99
N ARG A 558 11.02 -0.03 -37.37
CA ARG A 558 10.58 0.53 -38.67
C ARG A 558 11.38 0.02 -39.88
N LYS A 559 12.64 -0.38 -39.69
CA LYS A 559 13.58 -0.74 -40.77
C LYS A 559 13.75 -2.24 -40.94
N GLU A 560 13.75 -2.97 -39.84
CA GLU A 560 14.09 -4.39 -39.74
C GLU A 560 12.88 -5.25 -39.36
N GLY A 561 11.74 -4.62 -39.01
CA GLY A 561 10.58 -5.31 -38.45
C GLY A 561 10.87 -5.85 -37.05
N GLY A 562 10.28 -7.00 -36.72
CA GLY A 562 10.52 -7.68 -35.44
C GLY A 562 9.31 -8.47 -34.97
N LYS A 563 9.36 -8.95 -33.72
CA LYS A 563 8.19 -9.58 -33.08
C LYS A 563 7.25 -8.49 -32.58
N PHE A 564 5.98 -8.54 -33.01
CA PHE A 564 4.90 -7.66 -32.55
C PHE A 564 5.25 -6.15 -32.61
N PRO A 565 5.61 -5.62 -33.80
CA PRO A 565 6.05 -4.24 -33.95
C PRO A 565 4.98 -3.20 -33.55
N ASP A 566 3.71 -3.53 -33.71
CA ASP A 566 2.59 -2.57 -33.61
C ASP A 566 2.51 -1.87 -32.25
N ALA A 567 2.78 -2.59 -31.16
CA ALA A 567 2.79 -2.03 -29.80
C ALA A 567 3.89 -0.98 -29.57
N ILE A 568 4.97 -1.03 -30.37
CA ILE A 568 6.12 -0.09 -30.32
C ILE A 568 5.94 1.03 -31.34
N LEU A 569 5.43 0.72 -32.53
CA LEU A 569 5.22 1.69 -33.60
C LEU A 569 4.06 2.65 -33.32
N ASN A 570 2.97 2.16 -32.71
CA ASN A 570 1.77 2.94 -32.41
C ASN A 570 1.79 3.62 -31.02
N LEU A 571 2.86 3.48 -30.23
CA LEU A 571 2.98 4.19 -28.97
C LEU A 571 3.08 5.71 -29.20
N SER A 572 2.20 6.46 -28.54
CA SER A 572 2.13 7.92 -28.56
C SER A 572 3.46 8.54 -28.17
N TRP A 573 3.86 9.62 -28.87
CA TRP A 573 5.13 10.32 -28.61
C TRP A 573 5.12 11.75 -29.15
N SER A 574 4.00 12.45 -28.95
CA SER A 574 3.72 13.77 -29.54
C SER A 574 4.29 14.92 -28.71
N TYR A 575 5.58 14.83 -28.38
CA TYR A 575 6.32 15.87 -27.64
C TYR A 575 7.00 16.86 -28.60
N THR A 576 7.10 18.13 -28.17
CA THR A 576 7.68 19.23 -28.96
C THR A 576 9.15 18.98 -29.32
N THR A 577 9.90 18.36 -28.39
CA THR A 577 11.26 17.86 -28.62
C THR A 577 11.27 16.35 -28.36
N PRO A 578 11.04 15.50 -29.38
CA PRO A 578 10.84 14.06 -29.19
C PRO A 578 11.97 13.34 -28.44
N GLU A 579 13.22 13.77 -28.63
CA GLU A 579 14.41 13.20 -28.00
C GLU A 579 14.70 13.73 -26.60
N ASN A 580 14.00 14.79 -26.16
CA ASN A 580 14.07 15.35 -24.81
C ASN A 580 12.71 15.97 -24.39
N PRO A 581 11.70 15.14 -24.09
CA PRO A 581 10.37 15.63 -23.71
C PRO A 581 10.43 16.57 -22.51
N SER A 582 9.69 17.69 -22.53
CA SER A 582 9.63 18.55 -21.35
C SER A 582 8.79 17.89 -20.26
N LEU A 583 9.22 17.98 -19.00
CA LEU A 583 8.46 17.42 -17.89
C LEU A 583 7.12 18.16 -17.66
N ALA A 584 6.94 19.33 -18.28
CA ALA A 584 5.68 20.06 -18.33
C ALA A 584 4.66 19.44 -19.31
N GLU A 585 5.09 18.97 -20.49
CA GLU A 585 4.24 18.22 -21.42
C GLU A 585 3.84 16.88 -20.80
N VAL A 586 4.79 16.15 -20.25
CA VAL A 586 4.55 14.86 -19.57
C VAL A 586 3.59 15.05 -18.38
N ALA A 587 3.74 16.10 -17.58
CA ALA A 587 2.81 16.39 -16.48
C ALA A 587 1.37 16.74 -16.96
N LYS A 588 1.23 17.41 -18.11
CA LYS A 588 -0.08 17.68 -18.74
C LYS A 588 -0.74 16.41 -19.27
N GLU A 589 0.03 15.53 -19.92
CA GLU A 589 -0.44 14.22 -20.38
C GLU A 589 -0.91 13.34 -19.22
N ILE A 590 -0.13 13.31 -18.13
CA ILE A 590 -0.46 12.58 -16.90
C ILE A 590 -1.74 13.13 -16.25
N ASN A 591 -1.95 14.45 -16.19
CA ASN A 591 -3.22 15.06 -15.77
C ASN A 591 -4.38 14.67 -16.70
N GLY A 592 -4.12 14.62 -18.00
CA GLY A 592 -5.09 14.34 -19.04
C GLY A 592 -5.80 15.56 -19.62
N ARG A 593 -6.39 15.35 -20.80
CA ARG A 593 -7.08 16.33 -21.64
C ARG A 593 -8.36 15.75 -22.26
N ALA A 594 -9.27 16.64 -22.64
CA ALA A 594 -10.40 16.30 -23.49
C ALA A 594 -9.93 16.09 -24.95
N LEU A 595 -10.50 15.10 -25.63
CA LEU A 595 -10.26 14.82 -27.06
C LEU A 595 -11.46 15.20 -27.95
N ALA A 596 -12.63 15.39 -27.33
CA ALA A 596 -13.83 15.98 -27.92
C ALA A 596 -14.40 17.03 -26.95
N ASP A 597 -15.41 17.79 -27.36
CA ASP A 597 -16.13 18.68 -26.45
C ASP A 597 -16.92 17.88 -25.41
N LEU A 598 -16.65 18.13 -24.12
CA LEU A 598 -17.31 17.48 -22.99
C LEU A 598 -18.24 18.47 -22.29
N THR A 599 -19.40 18.00 -21.84
CA THR A 599 -20.33 18.75 -20.96
C THR A 599 -20.46 18.05 -19.62
N ASP A 600 -20.61 18.82 -18.54
CA ASP A 600 -20.95 18.30 -17.21
C ASP A 600 -22.41 17.80 -17.19
N GLU A 601 -22.60 16.52 -16.87
CA GLU A 601 -23.93 15.90 -16.75
C GLU A 601 -24.74 16.41 -15.55
N LYS A 602 -24.06 16.91 -14.52
CA LYS A 602 -24.67 17.51 -13.32
C LYS A 602 -24.81 19.03 -13.45
N GLN A 603 -24.08 19.69 -14.35
CA GLN A 603 -24.11 21.14 -14.55
C GLN A 603 -24.20 21.51 -16.05
N PRO A 604 -25.37 21.33 -16.68
CA PRO A 604 -25.57 21.67 -18.09
C PRO A 604 -25.14 23.10 -18.43
N GLY A 605 -24.26 23.24 -19.42
CA GLY A 605 -23.63 24.51 -19.81
C GLY A 605 -22.18 24.66 -19.35
N VAL A 606 -21.72 23.91 -18.35
CA VAL A 606 -20.29 23.79 -18.04
C VAL A 606 -19.66 22.82 -19.05
N THR A 607 -18.69 23.30 -19.84
CA THR A 607 -18.03 22.50 -20.88
C THR A 607 -16.51 22.57 -20.79
N VAL A 608 -15.84 21.45 -21.12
CA VAL A 608 -14.39 21.39 -21.39
C VAL A 608 -14.24 21.12 -22.88
N LYS A 609 -13.54 22.00 -23.59
CA LYS A 609 -13.39 21.95 -25.05
C LYS A 609 -12.31 20.96 -25.48
N ALA A 610 -12.46 20.41 -26.68
CA ALA A 610 -11.46 19.52 -27.27
C ALA A 610 -10.04 20.15 -27.20
N GLY A 611 -9.08 19.39 -26.68
CA GLY A 611 -7.70 19.83 -26.45
C GLY A 611 -7.41 20.42 -25.07
N GLN A 612 -8.41 20.87 -24.30
CA GLN A 612 -8.20 21.47 -22.97
C GLN A 612 -7.83 20.43 -21.90
N GLN A 613 -7.04 20.84 -20.92
CA GLN A 613 -6.69 20.03 -19.75
C GLN A 613 -7.92 19.73 -18.87
N LEU A 614 -8.05 18.48 -18.44
CA LEU A 614 -9.14 18.08 -17.56
C LEU A 614 -9.00 18.71 -16.16
N PRO A 615 -10.09 19.24 -15.57
CA PRO A 615 -10.04 19.85 -14.24
C PRO A 615 -10.02 18.82 -13.10
N GLY A 616 -10.32 17.54 -13.38
CA GLY A 616 -10.29 16.46 -12.40
C GLY A 616 -10.85 15.15 -12.96
N PHE A 617 -10.51 14.03 -12.32
CA PHE A 617 -10.85 12.67 -12.80
C PHE A 617 -12.34 12.36 -12.94
N ALA A 618 -13.22 13.17 -12.32
CA ALA A 618 -14.67 13.06 -12.51
C ALA A 618 -15.12 13.29 -13.97
N TRP A 619 -14.28 13.93 -14.79
CA TRP A 619 -14.52 14.21 -16.21
C TRP A 619 -14.08 13.09 -17.16
N LEU A 620 -13.43 12.03 -16.66
CA LEU A 620 -12.93 10.93 -17.49
C LEU A 620 -14.09 10.09 -18.07
N ARG A 621 -13.92 9.63 -19.31
CA ARG A 621 -14.93 8.93 -20.11
C ARG A 621 -14.39 7.58 -20.61
N ASP A 622 -15.29 6.62 -20.82
CA ASP A 622 -15.03 5.26 -21.31
C ASP A 622 -15.37 5.06 -22.81
N ASP A 623 -15.77 6.13 -23.49
CA ASP A 623 -16.04 6.18 -24.93
C ASP A 623 -14.80 6.53 -25.79
N GLY A 624 -13.70 6.94 -25.17
CA GLY A 624 -12.47 7.39 -25.84
C GLY A 624 -12.37 8.90 -26.07
N THR A 625 -13.30 9.71 -25.56
CA THR A 625 -13.29 11.19 -25.67
C THR A 625 -12.34 11.89 -24.69
N THR A 626 -11.62 11.14 -23.86
CA THR A 626 -10.61 11.66 -22.91
C THR A 626 -9.33 10.84 -22.96
N ALA A 627 -8.19 11.49 -22.73
CA ALA A 627 -6.89 10.85 -22.49
C ALA A 627 -6.34 11.31 -21.14
N CYS A 628 -5.73 10.41 -20.36
CA CYS A 628 -5.16 10.71 -19.04
C CYS A 628 -4.11 9.66 -18.66
N GLY A 629 -2.85 10.07 -18.54
CA GLY A 629 -1.74 9.16 -18.20
C GLY A 629 -1.78 8.64 -16.76
N ASN A 630 -2.45 9.32 -15.82
CA ASN A 630 -2.74 8.80 -14.48
C ASN A 630 -4.00 9.48 -13.89
N TRP A 631 -5.10 8.73 -13.75
CA TRP A 631 -6.36 9.29 -13.26
C TRP A 631 -6.25 9.94 -11.87
N LEU A 632 -5.39 9.42 -10.98
CA LEU A 632 -5.17 10.04 -9.65
C LEU A 632 -4.64 11.47 -9.72
N TYR A 633 -3.94 11.82 -10.80
CA TYR A 633 -3.27 13.11 -10.99
C TYR A 633 -4.09 14.06 -11.88
N SER A 634 -5.26 13.65 -12.35
CA SER A 634 -6.17 14.56 -13.04
C SER A 634 -6.70 15.62 -12.07
N GLY A 635 -6.52 16.90 -12.43
CA GLY A 635 -6.67 18.07 -11.57
C GLY A 635 -5.35 18.66 -11.04
N SER A 636 -4.19 18.09 -11.37
CA SER A 636 -2.86 18.59 -10.98
C SER A 636 -2.29 19.67 -11.93
N TRP A 637 -2.69 19.66 -13.20
CA TRP A 637 -2.36 20.67 -14.22
C TRP A 637 -3.56 20.93 -15.11
N THR A 638 -4.33 21.97 -14.77
CA THR A 638 -5.61 22.32 -15.40
C THR A 638 -5.46 23.56 -16.30
N GLU A 639 -6.54 23.98 -16.96
CA GLU A 639 -6.60 25.29 -17.65
C GLU A 639 -6.36 26.47 -16.68
N ALA A 640 -6.68 26.30 -15.39
CA ALA A 640 -6.33 27.25 -14.32
C ALA A 640 -4.85 27.15 -13.86
N GLY A 641 -4.01 26.42 -14.61
CA GLY A 641 -2.57 26.33 -14.43
C GLY A 641 -2.06 25.11 -13.64
N PRO A 642 -0.72 25.02 -13.47
CA PRO A 642 -0.06 23.94 -12.76
C PRO A 642 -0.29 24.03 -11.24
N GLN A 643 -1.28 23.29 -10.73
CA GLN A 643 -1.64 23.29 -9.30
C GLN A 643 -0.48 22.81 -8.41
N MET A 644 0.42 21.99 -8.97
CA MET A 644 1.66 21.49 -8.35
C MET A 644 2.74 22.55 -8.12
N GLN A 645 2.64 23.72 -8.77
CA GLN A 645 3.57 24.85 -8.61
C GLN A 645 3.11 25.89 -7.57
N ARG A 646 1.88 25.79 -7.05
CA ARG A 646 1.34 26.76 -6.08
C ARG A 646 2.14 26.79 -4.78
N ARG A 647 2.29 27.98 -4.19
CA ARG A 647 3.13 28.24 -3.00
C ARG A 647 2.40 29.00 -1.88
N GLY A 648 1.06 28.96 -1.87
CA GLY A 648 0.25 29.59 -0.83
C GLY A 648 0.51 28.95 0.54
N THR A 649 0.67 29.78 1.57
CA THR A 649 0.96 29.37 2.95
C THR A 649 -0.19 29.66 3.91
N GLU A 650 -1.40 29.84 3.39
CA GLU A 650 -2.62 29.99 4.17
C GLU A 650 -3.08 28.65 4.76
N ASP A 651 -3.38 28.63 6.05
CA ASP A 651 -3.96 27.48 6.77
C ASP A 651 -5.30 27.93 7.40
N PRO A 652 -6.39 28.01 6.62
CA PRO A 652 -7.70 28.45 7.13
C PRO A 652 -8.27 27.51 8.20
N SER A 653 -7.70 26.32 8.34
CA SER A 653 -8.09 25.33 9.33
C SER A 653 -7.41 25.51 10.70
N GLY A 654 -6.22 26.12 10.73
CA GLY A 654 -5.28 26.05 11.87
C GLY A 654 -4.69 24.66 12.14
N LEU A 655 -5.13 23.61 11.43
CA LEU A 655 -4.73 22.20 11.57
C LEU A 655 -3.55 21.82 10.66
N GLY A 656 -3.05 22.72 9.82
CA GLY A 656 -1.98 22.44 8.85
C GLY A 656 -2.50 22.02 7.47
N VAL A 657 -3.71 22.45 7.11
CA VAL A 657 -4.32 22.20 5.79
C VAL A 657 -4.05 23.42 4.90
N PHE A 658 -3.05 23.31 4.03
CA PHE A 658 -2.60 24.38 3.14
C PHE A 658 -3.12 24.15 1.70
N PRO A 659 -4.35 24.58 1.35
CA PRO A 659 -4.99 24.18 0.09
C PRO A 659 -4.24 24.67 -1.16
N ASN A 660 -3.51 25.80 -1.10
CA ASN A 660 -2.68 26.31 -2.19
C ASN A 660 -1.17 26.09 -2.00
N TRP A 661 -0.73 25.25 -1.06
CA TRP A 661 0.64 24.71 -1.13
C TRP A 661 0.64 23.44 -1.98
N ALA A 662 1.24 23.52 -3.17
CA ALA A 662 1.31 22.44 -4.16
C ALA A 662 -0.07 21.81 -4.44
N TRP A 663 -0.12 20.54 -4.84
CA TRP A 663 -1.38 19.81 -5.01
C TRP A 663 -1.26 18.38 -4.48
N SER A 664 -2.32 17.85 -3.87
CA SER A 664 -2.33 16.53 -3.22
C SER A 664 -3.26 15.57 -3.93
N TRP A 665 -2.80 14.39 -4.36
CA TRP A 665 -3.74 13.40 -4.91
C TRP A 665 -4.51 12.69 -3.77
N PRO A 666 -5.80 12.33 -3.94
CA PRO A 666 -6.68 12.69 -5.05
C PRO A 666 -7.36 14.05 -4.81
N ALA A 667 -7.63 14.81 -5.87
CA ALA A 667 -8.48 16.02 -5.85
C ALA A 667 -8.14 17.05 -4.73
N ASN A 668 -6.85 17.28 -4.48
CA ASN A 668 -6.30 18.16 -3.43
C ASN A 668 -6.57 17.74 -1.96
N ARG A 669 -7.24 16.62 -1.72
CA ARG A 669 -7.63 16.10 -0.38
C ARG A 669 -6.39 15.85 0.50
N ARG A 670 -6.31 16.50 1.66
CA ARG A 670 -5.11 16.46 2.52
C ARG A 670 -5.16 15.31 3.52
N VAL A 671 -6.33 14.94 4.06
CA VAL A 671 -6.54 13.74 4.89
C VAL A 671 -7.53 12.79 4.20
N LEU A 672 -7.10 11.54 3.95
CA LEU A 672 -7.97 10.51 3.40
C LEU A 672 -9.01 10.05 4.42
N TYR A 673 -10.18 9.63 3.93
CA TYR A 673 -11.33 9.13 4.69
C TYR A 673 -11.94 10.15 5.66
N ASN A 674 -11.78 11.45 5.38
CA ASN A 674 -12.15 12.52 6.31
C ASN A 674 -13.66 12.60 6.66
N ARG A 675 -14.56 11.97 5.89
CA ARG A 675 -15.96 11.69 6.31
C ARG A 675 -16.05 10.99 7.67
N ALA A 676 -15.08 10.13 8.01
CA ALA A 676 -15.00 9.43 9.29
C ALA A 676 -14.54 10.32 10.46
N SER A 677 -14.28 11.63 10.24
CA SER A 677 -14.15 12.60 11.32
C SER A 677 -15.48 13.03 11.94
N CYS A 678 -16.60 12.61 11.34
CA CYS A 678 -17.96 12.91 11.82
C CYS A 678 -18.72 11.66 12.27
N ASP A 679 -19.74 11.86 13.10
CA ASP A 679 -20.77 10.88 13.42
C ASP A 679 -21.63 10.50 12.18
N PRO A 680 -22.51 9.49 12.27
CA PRO A 680 -23.36 9.11 11.15
C PRO A 680 -24.21 10.26 10.61
N ALA A 681 -24.69 11.16 11.48
CA ALA A 681 -25.47 12.35 11.15
C ALA A 681 -24.64 13.51 10.54
N GLY A 682 -23.32 13.37 10.43
CA GLY A 682 -22.41 14.33 9.80
C GLY A 682 -21.93 15.48 10.68
N LYS A 683 -22.03 15.34 12.00
CA LYS A 683 -21.45 16.27 12.99
C LYS A 683 -20.03 15.83 13.36
N PRO A 684 -19.03 16.72 13.40
CA PRO A 684 -17.67 16.37 13.81
C PRO A 684 -17.62 15.73 15.21
N PHE A 685 -16.89 14.62 15.35
CA PHE A 685 -16.59 13.99 16.66
C PHE A 685 -15.78 14.90 17.60
N ASP A 686 -15.09 15.87 17.03
CA ASP A 686 -14.29 16.89 17.72
C ASP A 686 -14.40 18.19 16.91
N MET A 687 -15.03 19.20 17.51
CA MET A 687 -15.27 20.50 16.87
C MET A 687 -14.02 21.35 16.74
N GLU A 688 -13.01 21.15 17.60
CA GLU A 688 -11.71 21.85 17.51
C GLU A 688 -10.86 21.28 16.36
N ARG A 689 -11.08 20.02 15.99
CA ARG A 689 -10.41 19.33 14.88
C ARG A 689 -11.33 19.01 13.70
N ARG A 690 -12.40 19.79 13.49
CA ARG A 690 -13.31 19.59 12.35
C ARG A 690 -12.60 19.79 11.01
N GLN A 691 -12.64 18.75 10.16
CA GLN A 691 -12.08 18.77 8.81
C GLN A 691 -13.17 18.96 7.76
N VAL A 692 -14.26 18.23 7.90
CA VAL A 692 -15.48 18.30 7.09
C VAL A 692 -16.70 18.18 8.00
N TRP A 693 -17.88 18.56 7.51
CA TRP A 693 -19.18 18.34 8.15
C TRP A 693 -20.30 18.38 7.11
N TRP A 694 -21.48 17.86 7.45
CA TRP A 694 -22.69 18.08 6.67
C TRP A 694 -23.23 19.50 6.93
N ASP A 695 -23.43 20.27 5.87
CA ASP A 695 -24.12 21.56 5.92
C ASP A 695 -25.53 21.39 5.37
N ASP A 696 -26.51 21.44 6.28
CA ASP A 696 -27.91 21.17 5.96
C ASP A 696 -28.58 22.32 5.18
N ALA A 697 -28.12 23.56 5.36
CA ALA A 697 -28.59 24.71 4.58
C ALA A 697 -28.07 24.67 3.14
N GLN A 698 -26.90 24.05 2.91
CA GLN A 698 -26.30 23.86 1.60
C GLN A 698 -26.54 22.45 1.00
N GLN A 699 -27.21 21.56 1.72
CA GLN A 699 -27.45 20.14 1.40
C GLN A 699 -26.21 19.42 0.84
N LYS A 700 -25.04 19.65 1.45
CA LYS A 700 -23.76 19.06 0.99
C LYS A 700 -22.71 18.95 2.09
N TRP A 701 -21.71 18.11 1.83
CA TRP A 701 -20.48 18.08 2.63
C TRP A 701 -19.60 19.29 2.30
N VAL A 702 -19.25 20.05 3.33
CA VAL A 702 -18.30 21.18 3.27
C VAL A 702 -17.17 20.95 4.26
N GLY A 703 -16.10 21.75 4.21
CA GLY A 703 -14.99 21.56 5.12
C GLY A 703 -13.84 22.56 5.01
N ASN A 704 -12.93 22.40 5.96
CA ASN A 704 -11.58 22.98 5.98
C ASN A 704 -10.61 22.20 5.07
N ASP A 705 -10.89 20.91 4.84
CA ASP A 705 -10.25 20.05 3.83
C ASP A 705 -11.30 19.63 2.78
N VAL A 706 -10.85 19.20 1.60
CA VAL A 706 -11.76 18.70 0.55
C VAL A 706 -12.39 17.38 1.01
N PRO A 707 -13.73 17.21 0.95
CA PRO A 707 -14.37 15.94 1.34
C PRO A 707 -13.87 14.74 0.53
N ASP A 708 -13.36 13.72 1.23
CA ASP A 708 -13.01 12.40 0.68
C ASP A 708 -14.26 11.51 0.58
N PHE A 709 -15.29 12.06 -0.07
CA PHE A 709 -16.66 11.55 -0.04
C PHE A 709 -17.45 11.97 -1.28
N LYS A 710 -18.68 11.46 -1.43
CA LYS A 710 -19.70 12.00 -2.35
C LYS A 710 -20.29 13.27 -1.71
N ALA A 711 -20.00 14.44 -2.27
CA ALA A 711 -20.35 15.72 -1.65
C ALA A 711 -21.87 15.94 -1.53
N ASP A 712 -22.65 15.31 -2.41
CA ASP A 712 -24.11 15.32 -2.52
C ASP A 712 -24.77 14.04 -1.93
N SER A 713 -24.12 13.34 -1.01
CA SER A 713 -24.74 12.22 -0.25
C SER A 713 -25.28 12.72 1.09
N ASN A 714 -26.56 12.50 1.32
CA ASN A 714 -27.22 12.86 2.57
C ASN A 714 -26.76 11.90 3.71
N PRO A 715 -26.57 12.37 4.95
CA PRO A 715 -26.26 11.49 6.09
C PRO A 715 -27.23 10.31 6.26
N GLN A 716 -28.50 10.45 5.88
CA GLN A 716 -29.52 9.39 5.91
C GLN A 716 -29.32 8.30 4.84
N ASP A 717 -28.51 8.53 3.81
CA ASP A 717 -28.15 7.50 2.80
C ASP A 717 -27.32 6.36 3.43
N HIS A 718 -26.79 6.56 4.65
CA HIS A 718 -25.84 5.66 5.32
C HIS A 718 -24.62 5.30 4.45
N MET A 719 -24.18 6.21 3.57
CA MET A 719 -23.00 5.98 2.73
C MET A 719 -21.71 5.86 3.57
N GLY A 720 -20.99 4.75 3.40
CA GLY A 720 -19.77 4.46 4.16
C GLY A 720 -18.56 5.35 3.78
N PRO A 721 -17.72 5.78 4.75
CA PRO A 721 -16.62 6.74 4.54
C PRO A 721 -15.43 6.24 3.70
N PHE A 722 -15.27 4.93 3.51
CA PHE A 722 -14.14 4.33 2.79
C PHE A 722 -14.52 4.12 1.32
N ILE A 723 -14.65 5.22 0.59
CA ILE A 723 -15.23 5.28 -0.77
C ILE A 723 -14.58 4.38 -1.83
N MET A 724 -13.35 3.92 -1.60
CA MET A 724 -12.64 2.99 -2.50
C MET A 724 -12.95 1.52 -2.21
N ASN A 725 -13.61 1.19 -1.10
CA ASN A 725 -14.04 -0.17 -0.79
C ASN A 725 -15.45 -0.42 -1.37
N PRO A 726 -15.70 -1.59 -2.00
CA PRO A 726 -17.03 -2.01 -2.43
C PRO A 726 -18.12 -1.95 -1.35
N GLU A 727 -17.71 -2.10 -0.09
CA GLU A 727 -18.59 -2.07 1.08
C GLU A 727 -18.73 -0.69 1.74
N GLY A 728 -18.00 0.33 1.28
CA GLY A 728 -17.94 1.66 1.90
C GLY A 728 -17.31 1.71 3.32
N VAL A 729 -17.01 0.56 3.95
CA VAL A 729 -16.52 0.47 5.33
C VAL A 729 -15.06 0.02 5.43
N GLY A 730 -14.42 0.32 6.56
CA GLY A 730 -13.08 -0.11 6.92
C GLY A 730 -13.04 -1.61 7.23
N ARG A 731 -12.10 -2.34 6.62
CA ARG A 731 -12.00 -3.80 6.74
C ARG A 731 -11.22 -4.21 7.99
N ILE A 732 -11.93 -4.66 9.03
CA ILE A 732 -11.35 -5.41 10.13
C ILE A 732 -10.99 -6.81 9.63
N PHE A 733 -11.98 -7.59 9.20
CA PHE A 733 -11.78 -8.80 8.38
C PHE A 733 -11.56 -8.39 6.92
N ALA A 734 -10.64 -9.04 6.20
CA ALA A 734 -10.41 -8.77 4.78
C ALA A 734 -10.96 -9.93 3.92
N PRO A 735 -12.07 -9.75 3.19
CA PRO A 735 -12.70 -10.81 2.40
C PRO A 735 -11.94 -11.11 1.09
N LEU A 736 -12.24 -12.28 0.53
CA LEU A 736 -11.68 -12.84 -0.71
C LEU A 736 -10.16 -13.00 -0.65
N ALA A 737 -9.52 -13.15 -1.81
CA ALA A 737 -8.07 -13.21 -1.96
C ALA A 737 -7.36 -11.86 -1.75
N ALA A 738 -7.86 -11.00 -0.86
CA ALA A 738 -7.25 -9.70 -0.54
C ALA A 738 -5.85 -9.84 0.09
N PHE A 739 -5.60 -10.95 0.79
CA PHE A 739 -4.30 -11.34 1.31
C PHE A 739 -4.00 -12.81 1.04
N ALA A 740 -2.73 -13.17 1.03
CA ALA A 740 -2.20 -14.52 0.83
C ALA A 740 -2.39 -15.39 2.07
N ASP A 741 -2.13 -14.80 3.24
CA ASP A 741 -1.76 -15.44 4.51
C ASP A 741 -2.80 -15.32 5.64
N GLY A 742 -3.92 -14.63 5.39
CA GLY A 742 -5.08 -14.60 6.31
C GLY A 742 -5.98 -13.39 6.12
N PRO A 743 -7.31 -13.51 6.36
CA PRO A 743 -8.23 -12.37 6.36
C PRO A 743 -8.10 -11.51 7.62
N LEU A 744 -7.61 -12.11 8.72
CA LEU A 744 -7.16 -11.47 9.94
C LEU A 744 -5.65 -11.74 10.13
N PRO A 745 -4.88 -10.83 10.75
CA PRO A 745 -3.47 -11.08 11.07
C PRO A 745 -3.29 -12.18 12.13
N GLU A 746 -2.27 -13.01 11.95
CA GLU A 746 -1.77 -13.97 12.93
C GLU A 746 -0.24 -13.83 13.08
N HIS A 747 0.28 -14.04 14.29
CA HIS A 747 1.72 -13.98 14.56
C HIS A 747 2.41 -15.24 14.03
N TYR A 748 3.40 -15.03 13.16
CA TYR A 748 4.33 -16.06 12.74
C TYR A 748 5.76 -15.62 13.04
N GLU A 749 6.66 -16.60 13.22
CA GLU A 749 8.08 -16.33 13.39
C GLU A 749 8.76 -16.01 12.05
N PRO A 750 9.76 -15.10 12.04
CA PRO A 750 10.68 -14.94 10.91
C PRO A 750 11.29 -16.28 10.47
N VAL A 751 11.64 -16.42 9.20
CA VAL A 751 12.20 -17.66 8.62
C VAL A 751 13.44 -18.15 9.38
N GLU A 752 14.16 -17.22 9.99
CA GLU A 752 15.23 -17.49 10.95
C GLU A 752 14.87 -16.88 12.31
N SER A 753 14.46 -17.72 13.27
CA SER A 753 14.07 -17.31 14.63
C SER A 753 14.73 -18.15 15.72
N PRO A 754 15.13 -17.57 16.88
CA PRO A 754 15.77 -18.31 17.98
C PRO A 754 14.80 -19.26 18.74
N VAL A 755 13.51 -19.18 18.45
CA VAL A 755 12.44 -19.98 19.06
C VAL A 755 11.49 -20.52 17.99
N ALA A 756 10.79 -21.61 18.30
CA ALA A 756 9.56 -21.95 17.61
C ALA A 756 8.43 -21.02 18.09
N ASN A 757 7.38 -20.86 17.29
CA ASN A 757 6.26 -19.97 17.61
C ASN A 757 5.53 -20.40 18.91
N PRO A 758 5.46 -19.54 19.95
CA PRO A 758 4.82 -19.88 21.23
C PRO A 758 3.29 -20.08 21.18
N LEU A 759 2.60 -19.66 20.12
CA LEU A 759 1.16 -19.89 19.91
C LEU A 759 0.90 -21.25 19.25
N HIS A 760 1.59 -21.52 18.15
CA HIS A 760 1.42 -22.74 17.35
C HIS A 760 2.78 -23.29 16.87
N PRO A 761 3.51 -24.05 17.72
CA PRO A 761 4.88 -24.47 17.43
C PRO A 761 5.04 -25.32 16.16
N GLN A 762 3.99 -26.05 15.75
CA GLN A 762 4.01 -26.88 14.53
C GLN A 762 4.00 -26.04 13.25
N GLN A 763 3.35 -24.87 13.26
CA GLN A 763 3.29 -23.93 12.14
C GLN A 763 4.08 -22.66 12.50
N SER A 764 5.40 -22.80 12.66
CA SER A 764 6.21 -21.72 13.25
C SER A 764 6.30 -20.47 12.36
N ASN A 765 6.55 -20.64 11.05
CA ASN A 765 6.66 -19.54 10.08
C ASN A 765 5.34 -19.29 9.33
N ASN A 766 5.24 -18.18 8.61
CA ASN A 766 4.10 -17.88 7.73
C ASN A 766 3.95 -19.01 6.68
N PRO A 767 2.82 -19.75 6.65
CA PRO A 767 2.66 -20.97 5.86
C PRO A 767 2.74 -20.77 4.35
N VAL A 768 2.57 -19.54 3.85
CA VAL A 768 2.57 -19.22 2.40
C VAL A 768 3.68 -18.24 2.00
N ALA A 769 4.59 -17.88 2.91
CA ALA A 769 5.72 -16.98 2.62
C ALA A 769 6.76 -17.68 1.73
N LYS A 770 7.21 -17.00 0.66
CA LYS A 770 8.13 -17.59 -0.30
C LYS A 770 9.57 -17.56 0.22
N LYS A 771 10.11 -18.76 0.43
CA LYS A 771 11.55 -19.05 0.51
C LYS A 771 12.04 -19.45 -0.89
N TYR A 772 13.21 -18.96 -1.30
CA TYR A 772 13.87 -19.36 -2.54
C TYR A 772 14.79 -20.57 -2.28
N THR A 773 15.21 -21.25 -3.36
CA THR A 773 15.82 -22.59 -3.29
C THR A 773 16.94 -22.82 -4.32
N SER A 774 17.65 -21.77 -4.75
CA SER A 774 18.96 -21.97 -5.41
C SER A 774 20.01 -22.42 -4.39
N ASP A 775 21.15 -22.90 -4.88
CA ASP A 775 22.34 -23.27 -4.10
C ASP A 775 22.92 -22.11 -3.24
N MET A 776 22.52 -20.87 -3.52
CA MET A 776 22.86 -19.69 -2.73
C MET A 776 21.77 -19.26 -1.73
N ASP A 777 20.56 -19.81 -1.81
CA ASP A 777 19.43 -19.48 -0.93
C ASP A 777 19.46 -20.31 0.35
N LYS A 778 20.43 -19.99 1.21
CA LYS A 778 20.67 -20.67 2.49
C LYS A 778 19.95 -19.96 3.63
N TYR A 779 19.41 -20.74 4.57
CA TYR A 779 18.79 -20.27 5.80
C TYR A 779 19.46 -20.97 6.99
N GLY A 780 19.79 -20.21 8.04
CA GLY A 780 20.53 -20.68 9.22
C GLY A 780 19.64 -20.90 10.42
N THR A 781 19.93 -21.95 11.18
CA THR A 781 19.15 -22.40 12.33
C THR A 781 19.87 -22.20 13.68
N PRO A 782 19.11 -22.16 14.80
CA PRO A 782 19.68 -22.22 16.15
C PRO A 782 20.59 -23.44 16.40
N ALA A 783 20.27 -24.58 15.77
CA ALA A 783 21.01 -25.84 15.90
C ALA A 783 22.40 -25.79 15.25
N GLU A 784 22.56 -25.05 14.15
CA GLU A 784 23.86 -24.76 13.53
C GLU A 784 24.65 -23.67 14.30
N GLY A 785 24.08 -23.12 15.37
CA GLY A 785 24.69 -22.11 16.22
C GLY A 785 24.32 -20.66 15.87
N PHE A 786 23.47 -20.40 14.87
CA PHE A 786 23.00 -19.05 14.56
C PHE A 786 21.93 -18.64 15.59
N ASN A 787 22.36 -18.03 16.71
CA ASN A 787 21.51 -17.78 17.89
C ASN A 787 21.35 -16.29 18.26
N VAL A 788 21.95 -15.38 17.48
CA VAL A 788 21.80 -13.93 17.67
C VAL A 788 20.88 -13.39 16.59
N VAL A 789 19.87 -12.59 16.98
CA VAL A 789 18.98 -11.92 16.03
C VAL A 789 19.68 -10.70 15.44
N CYS A 790 19.73 -10.58 14.12
CA CYS A 790 20.29 -9.43 13.42
C CYS A 790 19.18 -8.56 12.82
N THR A 791 19.31 -7.24 12.95
CA THR A 791 18.42 -6.27 12.29
C THR A 791 19.20 -5.20 11.54
N THR A 792 18.77 -4.89 10.31
CA THR A 792 19.41 -3.87 9.47
C THR A 792 18.65 -2.54 9.51
N TYR A 793 19.33 -1.40 9.66
CA TYR A 793 18.68 -0.09 9.81
C TYR A 793 19.49 1.05 9.17
N ARG A 794 19.08 2.30 9.44
CA ARG A 794 19.64 3.54 8.87
C ARG A 794 20.00 4.55 9.97
N LEU A 795 21.00 5.39 9.69
CA LEU A 795 21.45 6.52 10.49
C LEU A 795 21.02 7.85 9.84
N THR A 796 20.84 8.91 10.62
CA THR A 796 20.48 10.25 10.11
C THR A 796 21.50 10.78 9.08
N GLU A 797 22.77 10.42 9.27
CA GLU A 797 23.91 10.93 8.53
C GLU A 797 24.08 10.33 7.13
N HIS A 798 23.38 9.23 6.79
CA HIS A 798 23.55 8.55 5.50
C HIS A 798 22.24 8.13 4.84
N TYR A 799 22.14 8.35 3.53
CA TYR A 799 21.02 7.92 2.69
C TYR A 799 21.38 6.68 1.87
N HIS A 800 20.91 5.51 2.31
CA HIS A 800 21.17 4.21 1.68
C HIS A 800 22.67 4.04 1.36
N TYR A 801 23.02 3.71 0.13
CA TYR A 801 24.38 3.52 -0.40
C TYR A 801 24.89 4.72 -1.21
N TRP A 802 24.17 5.86 -1.14
CA TRP A 802 24.36 7.03 -2.00
C TRP A 802 25.33 8.04 -1.36
N THR A 803 25.12 8.40 -0.09
CA THR A 803 25.88 9.45 0.62
C THR A 803 27.32 9.08 0.98
N LYS A 804 27.75 7.82 0.79
CA LYS A 804 29.19 7.46 0.77
C LYS A 804 29.98 8.14 -0.37
N ASN A 805 29.28 8.80 -1.30
CA ASN A 805 29.84 9.69 -2.33
C ASN A 805 29.79 11.18 -1.95
N ASN A 806 29.42 11.56 -0.72
CA ASN A 806 29.42 12.95 -0.25
C ASN A 806 30.48 13.14 0.87
N PRO A 807 31.48 14.04 0.70
CA PRO A 807 32.54 14.24 1.67
C PRO A 807 32.07 14.62 3.08
N MET A 808 30.98 15.39 3.22
CA MET A 808 30.46 15.83 4.52
C MET A 808 29.83 14.66 5.28
N ASN A 809 28.98 13.87 4.62
CA ASN A 809 28.38 12.67 5.22
C ASN A 809 29.46 11.64 5.62
N VAL A 810 30.47 11.47 4.78
CA VAL A 810 31.63 10.59 5.03
C VAL A 810 32.52 11.07 6.18
N GLN A 811 32.59 12.37 6.46
CA GLN A 811 33.30 12.89 7.64
C GLN A 811 32.52 12.66 8.94
N LEU A 812 31.18 12.67 8.90
CA LEU A 812 30.34 12.48 10.09
C LEU A 812 30.31 11.01 10.57
N VAL A 813 30.23 10.05 9.65
CA VAL A 813 30.29 8.61 9.97
C VAL A 813 31.15 7.88 8.92
N PRO A 814 32.47 7.76 9.14
CA PRO A 814 33.42 7.32 8.11
C PRO A 814 33.49 5.80 7.89
N GLU A 815 33.09 5.00 8.88
CA GLU A 815 33.32 3.54 8.90
C GLU A 815 32.06 2.77 9.35
N PRO A 816 31.85 1.55 8.83
CA PRO A 816 30.79 0.65 9.29
C PRO A 816 31.05 0.13 10.70
N PHE A 817 29.96 -0.13 11.42
CA PHE A 817 29.97 -0.71 12.76
C PHE A 817 28.80 -1.67 12.98
N VAL A 818 28.91 -2.48 14.03
CA VAL A 818 27.85 -3.34 14.56
C VAL A 818 27.46 -2.83 15.95
N GLU A 819 26.18 -2.58 16.20
CA GLU A 819 25.67 -2.33 17.55
C GLU A 819 25.59 -3.64 18.33
N VAL A 820 26.50 -3.81 19.30
CA VAL A 820 26.61 -5.01 20.14
C VAL A 820 26.09 -4.68 21.55
N PRO A 821 25.14 -5.46 22.12
CA PRO A 821 24.72 -5.31 23.51
C PRO A 821 25.91 -5.40 24.46
N ALA A 822 25.99 -4.50 25.45
CA ALA A 822 27.10 -4.45 26.40
C ALA A 822 27.40 -5.81 27.05
N GLN A 823 26.36 -6.49 27.57
CA GLN A 823 26.54 -7.80 28.21
C GLN A 823 27.01 -8.91 27.23
N LEU A 824 26.64 -8.84 25.94
CA LEU A 824 27.17 -9.78 24.95
C LEU A 824 28.66 -9.50 24.69
N ALA A 825 29.06 -8.24 24.64
CA ALA A 825 30.47 -7.87 24.52
C ALA A 825 31.28 -8.31 25.76
N ASP A 826 30.74 -8.12 26.96
CA ASP A 826 31.34 -8.58 28.22
C ASP A 826 31.50 -10.11 28.22
N GLU A 827 30.46 -10.86 27.83
CA GLU A 827 30.48 -12.34 27.71
C GLU A 827 31.41 -12.86 26.60
N MET A 828 31.76 -12.02 25.61
CA MET A 828 32.72 -12.31 24.55
C MET A 828 34.16 -11.83 24.85
N GLY A 829 34.39 -11.08 25.93
CA GLY A 829 35.66 -10.38 26.17
C GLY A 829 36.00 -9.32 25.11
N LEU A 830 34.98 -8.76 24.45
CA LEU A 830 35.07 -7.82 23.32
C LEU A 830 35.07 -6.37 23.82
N ARG A 831 35.99 -5.53 23.33
CA ARG A 831 36.02 -4.09 23.64
C ARG A 831 35.42 -3.25 22.50
N GLY A 832 34.87 -2.08 22.87
CA GLY A 832 34.37 -1.11 21.89
C GLY A 832 35.49 -0.65 20.94
N GLY A 833 35.20 -0.64 19.63
CA GLY A 833 36.16 -0.31 18.58
C GLY A 833 37.01 -1.48 18.06
N GLU A 834 37.05 -2.62 18.75
CA GLU A 834 37.59 -3.87 18.17
C GLU A 834 36.74 -4.33 16.98
N LYS A 835 37.32 -5.14 16.08
CA LYS A 835 36.56 -5.71 14.96
C LYS A 835 35.79 -6.96 15.38
N VAL A 836 34.56 -7.07 14.88
CA VAL A 836 33.72 -8.27 14.98
C VAL A 836 33.36 -8.81 13.61
N ARG A 837 33.23 -10.13 13.54
CA ARG A 837 32.81 -10.91 12.37
C ARG A 837 31.39 -11.37 12.65
N VAL A 838 30.44 -10.84 11.90
CA VAL A 838 29.05 -11.30 11.94
C VAL A 838 28.87 -12.30 10.80
N THR A 839 28.48 -13.52 11.13
CA THR A 839 28.39 -14.63 10.16
C THR A 839 26.96 -15.16 10.09
N SER A 840 26.42 -15.22 8.87
CA SER A 840 25.12 -15.80 8.53
C SER A 840 25.32 -17.09 7.73
N ALA A 841 24.26 -17.84 7.42
CA ALA A 841 24.35 -19.00 6.52
C ALA A 841 24.69 -18.66 5.06
N ARG A 842 24.76 -17.36 4.69
CA ARG A 842 24.99 -16.84 3.32
C ARG A 842 26.37 -16.21 3.13
N GLY A 843 26.90 -15.61 4.20
CA GLY A 843 28.13 -14.80 4.15
C GLY A 843 28.48 -14.19 5.51
N GLN A 844 29.60 -13.47 5.52
CA GLN A 844 30.15 -12.79 6.70
C GLN A 844 30.21 -11.28 6.47
N TYR A 845 30.39 -10.51 7.54
CA TYR A 845 30.53 -9.06 7.53
C TYR A 845 31.50 -8.65 8.64
N VAL A 846 32.57 -7.92 8.32
CA VAL A 846 33.57 -7.50 9.31
C VAL A 846 33.57 -5.99 9.50
N ALA A 847 33.24 -5.54 10.71
CA ALA A 847 33.12 -4.13 11.06
C ALA A 847 33.48 -3.86 12.54
N LYS A 848 33.57 -2.59 12.95
CA LYS A 848 33.91 -2.24 14.35
C LYS A 848 32.73 -2.49 15.30
N ALA A 849 33.01 -2.95 16.51
CA ALA A 849 31.99 -3.14 17.55
C ALA A 849 31.63 -1.81 18.23
N MET A 850 30.43 -1.29 17.98
CA MET A 850 29.80 -0.26 18.81
C MET A 850 29.13 -0.94 20.01
N VAL A 851 29.93 -1.32 21.01
CA VAL A 851 29.45 -1.87 22.28
C VAL A 851 28.56 -0.84 22.98
N THR A 852 27.31 -1.21 23.30
CA THR A 852 26.31 -0.24 23.76
C THR A 852 25.27 -0.80 24.73
N ARG A 853 24.77 0.06 25.62
CA ARG A 853 23.62 -0.22 26.51
C ARG A 853 22.27 0.11 25.88
N ARG A 854 22.26 0.61 24.63
CA ARG A 854 21.03 0.90 23.84
C ARG A 854 20.30 -0.35 23.37
N ILE A 855 20.93 -1.52 23.46
CA ILE A 855 20.32 -2.83 23.24
C ILE A 855 20.65 -3.70 24.46
N LYS A 856 19.64 -4.40 24.99
CA LYS A 856 19.74 -5.31 26.14
C LYS A 856 19.47 -6.75 25.71
N PRO A 857 19.96 -7.77 26.45
CA PRO A 857 19.40 -9.13 26.33
C PRO A 857 17.89 -9.13 26.61
N MET A 858 17.20 -10.11 26.05
CA MET A 858 15.77 -10.33 26.24
C MET A 858 15.51 -11.79 26.60
N MET A 859 14.44 -12.07 27.35
CA MET A 859 13.95 -13.43 27.56
C MET A 859 12.83 -13.69 26.55
N ILE A 860 13.06 -14.64 25.64
CA ILE A 860 12.15 -14.99 24.55
C ILE A 860 11.79 -16.45 24.72
N ASP A 861 10.53 -16.73 25.00
CA ASP A 861 10.00 -18.03 25.41
C ASP A 861 10.93 -18.82 26.36
N GLY A 862 11.33 -18.19 27.46
CA GLY A 862 12.24 -18.76 28.46
C GLY A 862 13.73 -18.78 28.09
N LYS A 863 14.11 -18.44 26.85
CA LYS A 863 15.51 -18.40 26.40
C LYS A 863 16.10 -16.99 26.44
N LYS A 864 17.30 -16.84 27.03
CA LYS A 864 18.10 -15.62 26.92
C LYS A 864 18.54 -15.43 25.47
N THR A 865 18.02 -14.38 24.84
CA THR A 865 18.25 -14.04 23.44
C THR A 865 18.98 -12.71 23.34
N TYR A 866 19.94 -12.62 22.43
CA TYR A 866 20.60 -11.37 22.06
C TYR A 866 20.15 -10.91 20.68
N GLN A 867 20.12 -9.58 20.49
CA GLN A 867 19.95 -8.97 19.18
C GLN A 867 21.03 -7.92 18.92
N ILE A 868 21.51 -7.85 17.67
CA ILE A 868 22.53 -6.89 17.21
C ILE A 868 21.97 -6.05 16.06
N GLY A 869 22.53 -4.85 15.91
CA GLY A 869 22.16 -3.94 14.83
C GLY A 869 23.29 -3.73 13.81
N ILE A 870 22.95 -3.65 12.53
CA ILE A 870 23.87 -3.24 11.46
C ILE A 870 23.27 -2.07 10.64
N PRO A 871 23.92 -0.90 10.56
CA PRO A 871 23.52 0.18 9.66
C PRO A 871 23.97 -0.11 8.22
N ILE A 872 23.08 0.10 7.25
CA ILE A 872 23.24 -0.44 5.88
C ILE A 872 24.20 0.32 4.95
N HIS A 873 24.93 1.35 5.39
CA HIS A 873 25.34 2.43 4.47
C HIS A 873 26.57 2.19 3.59
N TRP A 874 27.32 1.13 3.87
CA TRP A 874 28.61 0.83 3.23
C TRP A 874 28.49 -0.31 2.20
N GLY A 875 29.48 -0.37 1.31
CA GLY A 875 29.61 -1.35 0.24
C GLY A 875 31.07 -1.35 -0.26
N TYR A 876 31.30 -1.51 -1.55
CA TYR A 876 32.65 -1.52 -2.13
C TYR A 876 32.95 -0.36 -3.09
N ARG A 877 32.00 0.57 -3.34
CA ARG A 877 32.25 1.81 -4.08
C ARG A 877 31.90 3.05 -3.26
N GLY A 878 32.72 4.09 -3.31
CA GLY A 878 32.51 5.34 -2.55
C GLY A 878 33.81 5.99 -2.08
N ILE A 879 33.74 7.14 -1.42
CA ILE A 879 34.92 7.97 -1.11
C ILE A 879 35.93 7.25 -0.19
N LYS A 880 35.49 6.34 0.70
CA LYS A 880 36.41 5.60 1.59
C LYS A 880 36.71 4.20 1.08
N GLU A 881 35.77 3.63 0.34
CA GLU A 881 35.81 2.33 -0.29
C GLU A 881 36.83 2.32 -1.43
N ASP A 882 36.72 3.29 -2.35
CA ASP A 882 37.66 3.49 -3.47
C ASP A 882 39.07 3.87 -2.99
N GLU A 883 39.17 4.54 -1.83
CA GLU A 883 40.44 4.84 -1.15
C GLU A 883 41.05 3.64 -0.40
N GLY A 884 40.33 2.52 -0.26
CA GLY A 884 40.76 1.36 0.53
C GLY A 884 40.82 1.60 2.05
N LYS A 885 40.14 2.64 2.56
CA LYS A 885 40.20 3.11 3.95
C LYS A 885 39.03 2.65 4.83
N THR A 886 38.14 1.80 4.32
CA THR A 886 36.99 1.25 5.05
C THR A 886 36.73 -0.20 4.65
N ALA A 887 35.79 -0.90 5.31
CA ALA A 887 35.41 -2.26 4.94
C ALA A 887 34.57 -2.28 3.66
N LEU A 888 34.85 -3.23 2.76
CA LEU A 888 34.24 -3.32 1.42
C LEU A 888 33.00 -4.24 1.36
N ASP A 889 32.49 -4.68 2.52
CA ASP A 889 31.41 -5.65 2.65
C ASP A 889 30.03 -4.97 2.64
N PRO A 890 29.14 -5.26 1.66
CA PRO A 890 27.76 -4.81 1.73
C PRO A 890 26.99 -5.61 2.81
N ALA A 891 26.35 -4.93 3.76
CA ALA A 891 25.63 -5.57 4.87
C ALA A 891 24.56 -6.59 4.43
N ASN A 892 24.02 -6.42 3.23
CA ASN A 892 23.01 -7.31 2.63
C ASN A 892 23.55 -8.65 2.10
N GLN A 893 24.86 -8.94 2.21
CA GLN A 893 25.33 -10.32 2.05
C GLN A 893 24.91 -11.24 3.22
N LEU A 894 24.41 -10.68 4.32
CA LEU A 894 23.92 -11.43 5.48
C LEU A 894 22.42 -11.77 5.42
N SER A 895 21.61 -11.06 4.62
CA SER A 895 20.15 -11.10 4.72
C SER A 895 19.53 -12.23 3.88
N PRO A 896 18.49 -12.92 4.39
CA PRO A 896 17.87 -14.06 3.73
C PRO A 896 17.04 -13.66 2.50
N ALA A 897 17.07 -14.50 1.46
CA ALA A 897 16.16 -14.40 0.32
C ALA A 897 14.78 -15.01 0.67
N ALA A 898 14.03 -14.39 1.58
CA ALA A 898 12.66 -14.75 1.90
C ALA A 898 11.78 -13.50 1.87
N ILE A 899 10.53 -13.60 1.38
CA ILE A 899 9.67 -12.45 1.09
C ILE A 899 8.25 -12.56 1.68
N ASP A 900 7.67 -11.40 2.00
CA ASP A 900 6.23 -11.26 2.27
C ASP A 900 5.41 -11.79 1.07
N PRO A 901 4.40 -12.65 1.27
CA PRO A 901 3.68 -13.30 0.17
C PRO A 901 2.73 -12.36 -0.60
N ASN A 902 2.43 -11.18 -0.05
CA ASN A 902 1.53 -10.17 -0.60
C ASN A 902 2.30 -9.04 -1.30
N ALA A 903 3.28 -8.47 -0.59
CA ALA A 903 4.04 -7.28 -0.98
C ALA A 903 5.45 -7.60 -1.51
N TYR A 904 5.82 -8.88 -1.59
CA TYR A 904 7.07 -9.40 -2.15
C TYR A 904 8.34 -8.77 -1.58
N THR A 905 8.25 -8.19 -0.39
CA THR A 905 9.32 -7.42 0.25
C THR A 905 10.19 -8.36 1.09
N PRO A 906 11.53 -8.32 0.96
CA PRO A 906 12.40 -9.24 1.69
C PRO A 906 12.51 -9.02 3.20
N GLU A 907 12.81 -10.10 3.90
CA GLU A 907 13.00 -10.19 5.35
C GLU A 907 14.37 -9.62 5.78
N PHE A 908 14.46 -8.30 5.83
CA PHE A 908 15.68 -7.58 6.22
C PHE A 908 15.75 -7.23 7.72
N LYS A 909 14.69 -7.47 8.51
CA LYS A 909 14.57 -6.91 9.88
C LYS A 909 14.71 -7.90 11.03
N GLY A 910 14.45 -9.18 10.82
CA GLY A 910 14.75 -10.24 11.77
C GLY A 910 15.30 -11.45 11.01
N PHE A 911 16.56 -11.78 11.24
CA PHE A 911 17.22 -13.00 10.73
C PHE A 911 18.34 -13.42 11.69
N LEU A 912 18.93 -14.61 11.54
CA LEU A 912 19.89 -15.16 12.50
C LEU A 912 21.35 -15.05 12.04
N VAL A 913 22.22 -14.82 13.02
CA VAL A 913 23.67 -14.74 12.85
C VAL A 913 24.43 -15.34 14.03
N LYS A 914 25.72 -15.57 13.81
CA LYS A 914 26.79 -15.69 14.81
C LYS A 914 27.55 -14.37 14.90
N ILE A 915 28.21 -14.12 16.02
CA ILE A 915 29.12 -12.98 16.17
C ILE A 915 30.40 -13.42 16.90
N GLU A 916 31.54 -13.07 16.34
CA GLU A 916 32.88 -13.51 16.74
C GLU A 916 33.83 -12.31 16.76
N ARG A 917 34.96 -12.38 17.49
CA ARG A 917 36.05 -11.39 17.37
C ARG A 917 36.81 -11.67 16.06
N ALA A 918 37.22 -10.63 15.33
CA ALA A 918 37.58 -10.74 13.90
C ALA A 918 39.07 -10.59 13.56
#